data_AF-A0A5C1WAV6-F1
#
_entry.id   AF-A0A5C1WAV6-F1
#
_cell.length_a   1.000
_cell.length_b   1.000
_cell.length_c   1.000
_cell.angle_alpha   90.00
_cell.angle_beta   90.00
_cell.angle_gamma   90.00
#
_symmetry.space_group_name_H-M   'P 1'
#
loop_
_entity.id
_entity.type
_entity.pdbx_description
1 polymer ?
#
loop_
_entity_poly.entity_id
_entity_poly.type
_entity_poly.pdbx_seq_one_letter_code
_entity_poly.pdbx_strand_id
1 'polypeptide(L)'
;MAERSARLLSVEEMPRFDSVVQNGPDRSAMALTQAEEALWLRQQQDPDTVLKHVIAFRFDGAPDLPRLVAALHRAFEALPELNVRYRFSPDGELEKTAGSEVSSCLHIRRVETTAEAVNTLLAEQGATWDLERDPPIRALVLLSGEATILGFVVHRILGGVIRWRTLLQAVSHAYNGISFAMGDSAGGEAAPEVAEMEPATDAEISAPPVPWLLRAGGNEAPGLIDFARAPLLEQSLMARAAGRCGTLIETASLLALAGPQPTPSALIAAVALQFGRFLAQLGDNAAVDLSLPRRPATDMLDLSLPFCAQRFLRIILPRDVADTKDAMARILAGMADPDAGALDLRPQAERNDAPRPHAYVTWLTDPAFVLPLDGISVERLPLPSLAARPDLALGLGRAAREDRLALELMAGQALSPAAGAFVLERFAGMLAGTAPLLGAAGFGHAVFDSQPDISASPASAPPDKGANAIEEIILAEFRQALSSPAMTPDDDFFDHGGHSLIATRVIGRLLGSHGIEVNFNDLFRHPTAAGLAGLARRHDVEQEANVPTAADGSALMAPLSLAQNSLWKIYAAFGFGEIFNLPFALRFLDRVDEAIFARAFQDVLERHSGLRTLFRQQEDGTVGQLIVAPEDLGAYKWFWHSHESQAGDRNQEAAYRFDLSHELPLRLRFLIEEESGQQVLSLLFHHMVLDEWSVNLMMDELGHAYRQRAAGKAPIWAGQPAPFQEFARLQHRAGLNQAHLDYWTDMLRDSPRNQQILPRPAACDDASRSPSNAGGWVELKLESAVTEGLYALAKANGASLFNVVYAAIASSLHLLGSLDELVVGTSASGRNEPDYFDTIGYFTTVVAHRVGFSPESTVAELIDQVKNTINGSLPNTDIPIDLVEEALGIVREQEHLFEVFIQLHAKNKFNGAFTLEDGSRIEFRQVDPERHESVLGLQFEVMEEKLGEERCIRVMMTYRSEHYDPQQVELIRQTVLKIFHHFAEPGSAGTRLVDLRPAIAAIPAPA
;
A
#
# COMPACT_ATOMS: atom_id res chain seq x y z
N MET A 1 -2.37 -14.51 57.33
CA MET A 1 -1.53 -15.68 57.03
C MET A 1 -1.31 -15.67 55.52
N ALA A 2 -0.21 -15.11 54.99
CA ALA A 2 1.15 -15.70 54.96
C ALA A 2 1.12 -17.01 54.16
N GLU A 3 1.97 -17.34 53.19
CA GLU A 3 3.27 -16.88 52.69
C GLU A 3 3.61 -17.87 51.55
N ARG A 4 4.29 -17.44 50.47
CA ARG A 4 5.60 -18.00 50.07
C ARG A 4 6.13 -17.39 48.77
N SER A 5 6.98 -16.42 49.06
CA SER A 5 7.94 -15.63 48.32
C SER A 5 8.82 -16.31 47.26
N ALA A 6 9.13 -15.47 46.28
CA ALA A 6 10.34 -15.43 45.49
C ALA A 6 11.64 -15.69 46.27
N ARG A 7 12.67 -16.20 45.57
CA ARG A 7 14.06 -15.93 45.88
C ARG A 7 14.75 -15.34 44.65
N LEU A 8 14.79 -14.01 44.64
CA LEU A 8 15.83 -13.22 44.01
C LEU A 8 17.18 -13.58 44.64
N LEU A 9 18.23 -13.62 43.82
CA LEU A 9 19.62 -13.72 44.26
C LEU A 9 19.91 -12.60 45.28
N SER A 10 20.63 -12.93 46.35
CA SER A 10 20.87 -12.06 47.50
C SER A 10 21.89 -10.94 47.21
N VAL A 11 21.62 -9.78 47.80
CA VAL A 11 22.39 -8.51 47.73
C VAL A 11 23.86 -8.63 48.21
N GLU A 12 24.28 -9.77 48.76
CA GLU A 12 25.67 -10.02 49.18
C GLU A 12 26.56 -10.75 48.15
N GLU A 13 26.01 -11.20 47.01
CA GLU A 13 26.80 -11.88 45.95
C GLU A 13 27.24 -10.95 44.81
N MET A 14 26.78 -9.69 44.82
CA MET A 14 27.09 -8.69 43.79
C MET A 14 28.54 -8.12 43.79
N PRO A 15 29.35 -8.12 44.87
CA PRO A 15 30.66 -7.47 44.83
C PRO A 15 31.85 -8.32 44.35
N ARG A 16 31.65 -9.52 43.77
CA ARG A 16 32.78 -10.38 43.29
C ARG A 16 32.97 -10.43 41.78
N PHE A 17 32.15 -9.73 41.00
CA PHE A 17 32.35 -9.60 39.54
C PHE A 17 33.00 -8.28 39.10
N ASP A 18 33.15 -7.30 40.00
CA ASP A 18 33.70 -5.97 39.66
C ASP A 18 35.23 -5.84 39.77
N SER A 19 35.97 -6.87 40.20
CA SER A 19 37.41 -6.73 40.48
C SER A 19 38.35 -7.30 39.40
N VAL A 20 37.87 -7.56 38.17
CA VAL A 20 38.74 -8.01 37.05
C VAL A 20 38.69 -7.08 35.83
N VAL A 21 37.87 -6.02 35.83
CA VAL A 21 37.71 -5.11 34.67
C VAL A 21 38.68 -3.92 34.69
N GLN A 22 39.54 -3.79 35.71
CA GLN A 22 40.56 -2.73 35.74
C GLN A 22 41.92 -3.27 35.28
N ASN A 23 42.09 -3.36 33.95
CA ASN A 23 43.34 -3.16 33.19
C ASN A 23 43.17 -3.73 31.77
N GLY A 24 42.30 -3.11 30.96
CA GLY A 24 42.29 -3.28 29.50
C GLY A 24 43.09 -2.15 28.84
N PRO A 25 43.74 -2.41 27.69
CA PRO A 25 44.75 -1.54 27.11
C PRO A 25 44.20 -0.17 26.69
N ASP A 26 45.11 0.81 26.68
CA ASP A 26 44.92 2.21 26.28
C ASP A 26 43.98 2.31 25.05
N ARG A 27 42.76 2.81 25.27
CA ARG A 27 41.71 2.94 24.24
C ARG A 27 42.00 4.15 23.35
N SER A 28 43.08 4.06 22.58
CA SER A 28 43.42 5.02 21.52
C SER A 28 42.30 5.05 20.48
N ALA A 29 41.90 6.27 20.06
CA ALA A 29 40.97 6.48 18.96
C ALA A 29 41.34 5.60 17.76
N MET A 30 40.41 4.73 17.34
CA MET A 30 40.64 3.88 16.17
C MET A 30 40.53 4.76 14.92
N ALA A 31 41.42 4.57 13.95
CA ALA A 31 41.37 5.35 12.72
C ALA A 31 40.03 5.11 11.99
N LEU A 32 39.31 6.20 11.73
CA LEU A 32 38.10 6.21 10.92
C LEU A 32 38.48 6.27 9.44
N THR A 33 37.89 5.40 8.63
CA THR A 33 38.08 5.44 7.16
C THR A 33 37.03 6.33 6.50
N GLN A 34 37.36 6.93 5.35
CA GLN A 34 36.40 7.74 4.57
C GLN A 34 35.14 6.96 4.18
N ALA A 35 35.26 5.65 3.91
CA ALA A 35 34.14 4.79 3.60
C ALA A 35 33.20 4.59 4.82
N GLU A 36 33.76 4.48 6.02
CA GLU A 36 32.97 4.38 7.25
C GLU A 36 32.24 5.69 7.56
N GLU A 37 32.91 6.83 7.38
CA GLU A 37 32.33 8.16 7.54
C GLU A 37 31.17 8.39 6.56
N ALA A 38 31.36 8.07 5.27
CA ALA A 38 30.32 8.21 4.25
C ALA A 38 29.09 7.32 4.53
N LEU A 39 29.29 6.08 4.97
CA LEU A 39 28.19 5.18 5.33
C LEU A 39 27.46 5.62 6.60
N TRP A 40 28.19 6.15 7.59
CA TRP A 40 27.59 6.73 8.80
C TRP A 40 26.75 7.97 8.45
N LEU A 41 27.28 8.90 7.65
CA LEU A 41 26.55 10.08 7.17
C LEU A 41 25.29 9.70 6.38
N ARG A 42 25.38 8.71 5.48
CA ARG A 42 24.23 8.22 4.72
C ARG A 42 23.12 7.70 5.64
N GLN A 43 23.47 6.94 6.68
CA GLN A 43 22.50 6.43 7.65
C GLN A 43 21.83 7.54 8.47
N GLN A 44 22.53 8.66 8.71
CA GLN A 44 21.96 9.83 9.40
C GLN A 44 21.07 10.68 8.49
N GLN A 45 21.42 10.78 7.20
CA GLN A 45 20.63 11.52 6.21
C GLN A 45 19.32 10.82 5.85
N ASP A 46 19.34 9.48 5.82
CA ASP A 46 18.17 8.65 5.60
C ASP A 46 18.14 7.50 6.62
N PRO A 47 17.50 7.72 7.79
CA PRO A 47 17.36 6.71 8.84
C PRO A 47 16.64 5.43 8.38
N ASP A 48 15.82 5.51 7.34
CA ASP A 48 15.01 4.40 6.83
C ASP A 48 15.76 3.56 5.78
N THR A 49 16.93 4.02 5.28
CA THR A 49 17.78 3.21 4.40
C THR A 49 18.26 1.96 5.14
N VAL A 50 17.99 0.78 4.57
CA VAL A 50 18.45 -0.51 5.10
C VAL A 50 19.91 -0.79 4.69
N LEU A 51 20.87 -0.38 5.54
CA LEU A 51 22.31 -0.63 5.34
C LEU A 51 22.81 -1.93 5.99
N LYS A 52 21.92 -2.81 6.43
CA LYS A 52 22.24 -4.04 7.17
C LYS A 52 22.03 -5.28 6.31
N HIS A 53 22.88 -6.28 6.51
CA HIS A 53 22.72 -7.61 5.93
C HIS A 53 22.63 -8.67 7.01
N VAL A 54 21.95 -9.77 6.68
CA VAL A 54 21.78 -10.90 7.57
C VAL A 54 22.33 -12.16 6.92
N ILE A 55 23.05 -12.94 7.71
CA ILE A 55 23.34 -14.34 7.41
C ILE A 55 22.85 -15.21 8.56
N ALA A 56 22.39 -16.42 8.25
CA ALA A 56 21.89 -17.34 9.26
C ALA A 56 22.32 -18.79 9.01
N PHE A 57 22.48 -19.51 10.10
CA PHE A 57 22.84 -20.92 10.12
C PHE A 57 21.84 -21.68 10.96
N ARG A 58 21.38 -22.82 10.45
CA ARG A 58 20.58 -23.79 11.19
C ARG A 58 21.51 -24.88 11.70
N PHE A 59 21.35 -25.24 12.97
CA PHE A 59 22.04 -26.36 13.57
C PHE A 59 21.10 -27.55 13.66
N ASP A 60 21.48 -28.66 13.03
CA ASP A 60 20.77 -29.93 13.17
C ASP A 60 21.38 -30.69 14.36
N GLY A 61 20.58 -30.84 15.42
CA GLY A 61 21.02 -31.33 16.73
C GLY A 61 20.80 -30.28 17.83
N ALA A 62 20.99 -30.68 19.09
CA ALA A 62 20.92 -29.76 20.23
C ALA A 62 22.34 -29.26 20.56
N PRO A 63 22.74 -28.04 20.14
CA PRO A 63 24.03 -27.50 20.50
C PRO A 63 24.12 -27.29 22.02
N ASP A 64 25.32 -27.44 22.58
CA ASP A 64 25.58 -27.02 23.96
C ASP A 64 25.54 -25.49 24.00
N LEU A 65 24.37 -24.96 24.40
CA LEU A 65 24.08 -23.54 24.35
C LEU A 65 25.06 -22.70 25.21
N PRO A 66 25.39 -23.07 26.47
CA PRO A 66 26.47 -22.43 27.22
C PRO A 66 27.81 -22.40 26.46
N ARG A 67 28.19 -23.52 25.83
CA ARG A 67 29.43 -23.62 25.06
C ARG A 67 29.42 -22.72 23.81
N LEU A 68 28.30 -22.64 23.11
CA LEU A 68 28.09 -21.77 21.95
C LEU A 68 28.15 -20.29 22.32
N VAL A 69 27.46 -19.90 23.39
CA VAL A 69 27.46 -18.52 23.91
C VAL A 69 28.87 -18.10 24.34
N ALA A 70 29.59 -18.97 25.04
CA ALA A 70 30.98 -18.71 25.42
C ALA A 70 31.91 -18.60 24.19
N ALA A 71 31.68 -19.40 23.16
CA ALA A 71 32.43 -19.35 21.92
C ALA A 71 32.22 -18.02 21.16
N LEU A 72 30.97 -17.56 21.05
CA LEU A 72 30.63 -16.26 20.44
C LEU A 72 31.26 -15.11 21.22
N HIS A 73 31.20 -15.14 22.56
CA HIS A 73 31.82 -14.13 23.41
C HIS A 73 33.33 -14.03 23.17
N ARG A 74 34.04 -15.17 23.17
CA ARG A 74 35.49 -15.22 22.90
C ARG A 74 35.84 -14.73 21.50
N ALA A 75 35.02 -15.05 20.50
CA ALA A 75 35.23 -14.60 19.14
C ALA A 75 35.13 -13.07 19.01
N PHE A 76 34.15 -12.44 19.68
CA PHE A 76 34.03 -10.98 19.72
C PHE A 76 35.12 -10.30 20.57
N GLU A 77 35.60 -10.94 21.65
CA GLU A 77 36.77 -10.45 22.40
C GLU A 77 38.05 -10.46 21.57
N ALA A 78 38.23 -11.47 20.70
CA ALA A 78 39.37 -11.57 19.81
C ALA A 78 39.33 -10.59 18.63
N LEU A 79 38.16 -10.00 18.34
CA LEU A 79 37.89 -9.11 17.21
C LEU A 79 37.25 -7.79 17.70
N PRO A 80 37.97 -6.96 18.48
CA PRO A 80 37.44 -5.73 19.07
C PRO A 80 36.99 -4.71 18.01
N GLU A 81 37.53 -4.77 16.79
CA GLU A 81 37.12 -3.94 15.65
C GLU A 81 35.65 -4.13 15.23
N LEU A 82 35.01 -5.23 15.65
CA LEU A 82 33.59 -5.47 15.41
C LEU A 82 32.69 -4.79 16.45
N ASN A 83 33.22 -4.45 17.64
CA ASN A 83 32.49 -3.79 18.71
C ASN A 83 32.93 -2.34 18.86
N VAL A 84 32.47 -1.47 17.96
CA VAL A 84 32.83 -0.04 17.91
C VAL A 84 31.60 0.87 17.96
N ARG A 85 31.79 2.15 18.29
CA ARG A 85 30.78 3.23 18.26
C ARG A 85 31.34 4.44 17.52
N TYR A 86 30.47 5.16 16.83
CA TYR A 86 30.81 6.34 16.03
C TYR A 86 30.16 7.57 16.68
N ARG A 87 30.95 8.56 17.12
CA ARG A 87 30.45 9.75 17.84
C ARG A 87 31.23 10.98 17.47
N PHE A 88 30.59 12.15 17.48
CA PHE A 88 31.33 13.40 17.33
C PHE A 88 32.19 13.70 18.55
N SER A 89 33.42 14.12 18.29
CA SER A 89 34.31 14.72 19.27
C SER A 89 33.79 16.12 19.67
N PRO A 90 34.26 16.68 20.81
CA PRO A 90 33.95 18.06 21.18
C PRO A 90 34.35 19.10 20.13
N ASP A 91 35.29 18.75 19.24
CA ASP A 91 35.78 19.60 18.15
C ASP A 91 34.96 19.45 16.85
N GLY A 92 33.93 18.57 16.86
CA GLY A 92 33.00 18.36 15.74
C GLY A 92 33.44 17.33 14.71
N GLU A 93 34.51 16.58 14.97
CA GLU A 93 35.02 15.51 14.10
C GLU A 93 34.42 14.15 14.47
N LEU A 94 34.08 13.30 13.50
CA LEU A 94 33.55 11.96 13.79
C LEU A 94 34.67 11.03 14.27
N GLU A 95 34.53 10.46 15.46
CA GLU A 95 35.49 9.54 16.07
C GLU A 95 34.95 8.12 16.21
N LYS A 96 35.83 7.13 16.03
CA LYS A 96 35.56 5.71 16.20
C LYS A 96 36.17 5.21 17.52
N THR A 97 35.31 4.72 18.41
CA THR A 97 35.69 4.27 19.76
C THR A 97 35.31 2.80 19.99
N ALA A 98 36.13 2.07 20.73
CA ALA A 98 35.84 0.67 21.09
C ALA A 98 34.77 0.59 22.19
N GLY A 99 33.81 -0.32 22.02
CA GLY A 99 32.78 -0.63 23.01
C GLY A 99 33.35 -1.31 24.26
N SER A 100 32.70 -1.12 25.40
CA SER A 100 33.15 -1.70 26.68
C SER A 100 32.65 -3.10 26.97
N GLU A 101 31.50 -3.49 26.41
CA GLU A 101 30.81 -4.73 26.75
C GLU A 101 30.52 -5.58 25.51
N VAL A 102 31.02 -6.81 25.48
CA VAL A 102 30.79 -7.79 24.40
C VAL A 102 29.37 -8.36 24.43
N SER A 103 28.73 -8.37 25.60
CA SER A 103 27.31 -8.75 25.77
C SER A 103 26.38 -7.94 24.86
N SER A 104 26.72 -6.68 24.54
CA SER A 104 25.95 -5.85 23.60
C SER A 104 25.89 -6.41 22.17
N CYS A 105 26.82 -7.27 21.79
CA CYS A 105 26.88 -7.90 20.48
C CYS A 105 26.10 -9.22 20.40
N LEU A 106 25.62 -9.78 21.53
CA LEU A 106 25.02 -11.12 21.59
C LEU A 106 23.63 -11.10 22.24
N HIS A 107 22.63 -11.60 21.53
CA HIS A 107 21.26 -11.69 21.99
C HIS A 107 20.75 -13.14 21.89
N ILE A 108 20.02 -13.58 22.91
CA ILE A 108 19.43 -14.93 22.95
C ILE A 108 17.92 -14.75 23.09
N ARG A 109 17.14 -15.34 22.18
CA ARG A 109 15.67 -15.29 22.22
C ARG A 109 15.08 -16.67 22.00
N ARG A 110 13.95 -16.93 22.66
CA ARG A 110 13.14 -18.12 22.41
C ARG A 110 12.08 -17.76 21.37
N VAL A 111 11.90 -18.64 20.40
CA VAL A 111 10.91 -18.54 19.33
C VAL A 111 10.14 -19.86 19.24
N GLU A 112 8.93 -19.84 18.73
CA GLU A 112 8.09 -21.03 18.61
C GLU A 112 8.41 -21.82 17.34
N THR A 113 8.70 -21.12 16.24
CA THR A 113 8.91 -21.74 14.92
C THR A 113 10.13 -21.20 14.19
N THR A 114 10.59 -21.94 13.17
CA THR A 114 11.64 -21.45 12.25
C THR A 114 11.19 -20.21 11.47
N ALA A 115 9.89 -20.09 11.16
CA ALA A 115 9.36 -18.93 10.44
C ALA A 115 9.41 -17.66 11.30
N GLU A 116 9.10 -17.77 12.60
CA GLU A 116 9.26 -16.67 13.55
C GLU A 116 10.73 -16.27 13.72
N ALA A 117 11.66 -17.23 13.69
CA ALA A 117 13.09 -16.92 13.69
C ALA A 117 13.51 -16.09 12.47
N VAL A 118 12.99 -16.44 11.28
CA VAL A 118 13.24 -15.70 10.04
C VAL A 118 12.63 -14.29 10.12
N ASN A 119 11.39 -14.15 10.56
CA ASN A 119 10.76 -12.84 10.76
C ASN A 119 11.54 -11.97 11.75
N THR A 120 12.01 -12.56 12.86
CA THR A 120 12.83 -11.85 13.86
C THR A 120 14.13 -11.31 13.24
N LEU A 121 14.82 -12.15 12.45
CA LEU A 121 16.06 -11.75 11.78
C LEU A 121 15.83 -10.64 10.73
N LEU A 122 14.72 -10.70 9.99
CA LEU A 122 14.37 -9.69 9.00
C LEU A 122 13.89 -8.38 9.64
N ALA A 123 13.13 -8.45 10.73
CA ALA A 123 12.74 -7.28 11.51
C ALA A 123 13.98 -6.56 12.07
N GLU A 124 14.97 -7.30 12.61
CA GLU A 124 16.24 -6.73 13.05
C GLU A 124 17.06 -6.16 11.87
N GLN A 125 16.94 -6.73 10.67
CA GLN A 125 17.52 -6.14 9.45
C GLN A 125 16.85 -4.79 9.10
N GLY A 126 15.52 -4.70 9.22
CA GLY A 126 14.74 -3.51 8.86
C GLY A 126 14.67 -2.41 9.93
N ALA A 127 15.00 -2.71 11.19
CA ALA A 127 14.94 -1.74 12.29
C ALA A 127 15.90 -0.54 12.09
N THR A 128 15.68 0.57 12.80
CA THR A 128 16.70 1.62 12.88
C THR A 128 17.91 1.13 13.68
N TRP A 129 19.12 1.64 13.39
CA TRP A 129 20.36 1.20 14.04
C TRP A 129 21.22 2.40 14.45
N ASP A 130 21.28 2.68 15.75
CA ASP A 130 22.02 3.82 16.29
C ASP A 130 23.50 3.45 16.49
N LEU A 131 24.36 3.82 15.54
CA LEU A 131 25.81 3.55 15.59
C LEU A 131 26.56 4.33 16.69
N GLU A 132 25.93 5.30 17.35
CA GLU A 132 26.50 5.98 18.51
C GLU A 132 26.39 5.12 19.79
N ARG A 133 25.36 4.28 19.87
CA ARG A 133 24.98 3.49 21.05
C ARG A 133 25.14 1.99 20.87
N ASP A 134 24.90 1.49 19.67
CA ASP A 134 24.85 0.07 19.35
C ASP A 134 26.06 -0.39 18.53
N PRO A 135 26.52 -1.65 18.72
CA PRO A 135 27.60 -2.19 17.90
C PRO A 135 27.11 -2.38 16.46
N PRO A 136 27.97 -2.24 15.45
CA PRO A 136 27.59 -2.45 14.05
C PRO A 136 27.36 -3.93 13.69
N ILE A 137 27.35 -4.84 14.67
CA ILE A 137 27.05 -6.28 14.53
C ILE A 137 26.22 -6.77 15.72
N ARG A 138 25.25 -7.64 15.46
CA ARG A 138 24.53 -8.41 16.48
C ARG A 138 24.46 -9.88 16.07
N ALA A 139 24.88 -10.76 16.96
CA ALA A 139 24.64 -12.20 16.89
C ALA A 139 23.34 -12.51 17.64
N LEU A 140 22.41 -13.21 16.99
CA LEU A 140 21.17 -13.70 17.58
C LEU A 140 21.20 -15.22 17.63
N VAL A 141 21.06 -15.78 18.84
CA VAL A 141 20.82 -17.21 19.05
C VAL A 141 19.33 -17.41 19.30
N LEU A 142 18.64 -17.96 18.30
CA LEU A 142 17.20 -18.17 18.30
C LEU A 142 16.90 -19.65 18.58
N LEU A 143 16.22 -19.89 19.71
CA LEU A 143 15.92 -21.22 20.20
C LEU A 143 14.48 -21.57 19.83
N SER A 144 14.30 -22.43 18.83
CA SER A 144 13.00 -23.02 18.50
C SER A 144 12.85 -24.41 19.12
N GLY A 145 11.61 -24.93 19.17
CA GLY A 145 11.35 -26.30 19.62
C GLY A 145 11.98 -27.38 18.73
N GLU A 146 12.32 -27.04 17.48
CA GLU A 146 12.75 -27.98 16.43
C GLU A 146 14.23 -27.86 16.07
N ALA A 147 14.81 -26.66 16.14
CA ALA A 147 16.19 -26.37 15.78
C ALA A 147 16.76 -25.13 16.48
N THR A 148 18.09 -25.02 16.55
CA THR A 148 18.77 -23.78 16.96
C THR A 148 19.23 -23.01 15.73
N ILE A 149 18.91 -21.73 15.67
CA ILE A 149 19.32 -20.84 14.57
C ILE A 149 20.28 -19.78 15.10
N LEU A 150 21.44 -19.66 14.47
CA LEU A 150 22.41 -18.60 14.71
C LEU A 150 22.36 -17.60 13.57
N GLY A 151 21.91 -16.38 13.84
CA GLY A 151 21.90 -15.28 12.88
C GLY A 151 22.92 -14.20 13.22
N PHE A 152 23.51 -13.58 12.21
CA PHE A 152 24.33 -12.37 12.35
C PHE A 152 23.69 -11.24 11.55
N VAL A 153 23.32 -10.16 12.22
CA VAL A 153 22.87 -8.89 11.61
C VAL A 153 24.04 -7.94 11.62
N VAL A 154 24.50 -7.51 10.44
CA VAL A 154 25.76 -6.76 10.29
C VAL A 154 25.54 -5.52 9.44
N HIS A 155 25.98 -4.37 9.96
CA HIS A 155 25.92 -3.10 9.26
C HIS A 155 27.01 -3.01 8.18
N ARG A 156 26.71 -2.45 6.99
CA ARG A 156 27.65 -2.30 5.86
C ARG A 156 28.92 -1.54 6.20
N ILE A 157 28.90 -0.73 7.26
CA ILE A 157 30.08 0.00 7.78
C ILE A 157 31.24 -0.95 8.12
N LEU A 158 30.93 -2.22 8.47
CA LEU A 158 31.94 -3.25 8.69
C LEU A 158 32.43 -3.92 7.40
N GLY A 159 31.95 -3.55 6.21
CA GLY A 159 32.23 -4.27 4.96
C GLY A 159 33.71 -4.43 4.61
N GLY A 160 34.55 -3.45 4.97
CA GLY A 160 36.01 -3.53 4.84
C GLY A 160 36.75 -4.10 6.06
N VAL A 161 36.03 -4.32 7.17
CA VAL A 161 36.57 -4.69 8.49
C VAL A 161 36.32 -6.17 8.79
N ILE A 162 35.08 -6.65 8.56
CA ILE A 162 34.67 -8.01 8.90
C ILE A 162 35.25 -9.04 7.93
N ARG A 163 35.93 -10.04 8.47
CA ARG A 163 36.37 -11.24 7.73
C ARG A 163 35.55 -12.43 8.16
N TRP A 164 34.53 -12.79 7.37
CA TRP A 164 33.58 -13.85 7.71
C TRP A 164 34.25 -15.19 8.04
N ARG A 165 35.24 -15.62 7.24
CA ARG A 165 35.99 -16.84 7.51
C ARG A 165 36.69 -16.78 8.88
N THR A 166 37.34 -15.67 9.20
CA THR A 166 38.02 -15.46 10.49
C THR A 166 37.05 -15.49 11.66
N LEU A 167 35.91 -14.78 11.55
CA LEU A 167 34.88 -14.77 12.59
C LEU A 167 34.32 -16.18 12.86
N LEU A 168 33.92 -16.89 11.80
CA LEU A 168 33.34 -18.22 11.93
C LEU A 168 34.36 -19.26 12.41
N GLN A 169 35.62 -19.18 11.97
CA GLN A 169 36.70 -20.02 12.49
C GLN A 169 36.99 -19.73 13.96
N ALA A 170 36.98 -18.46 14.39
CA ALA A 170 37.14 -18.11 15.79
C ALA A 170 36.02 -18.71 16.66
N VAL A 171 34.76 -18.62 16.19
CA VAL A 171 33.62 -19.28 16.86
C VAL A 171 33.77 -20.80 16.89
N SER A 172 34.14 -21.43 15.77
CA SER A 172 34.36 -22.88 15.68
C SER A 172 35.47 -23.36 16.61
N HIS A 173 36.64 -22.71 16.59
CA HIS A 173 37.77 -23.04 17.45
C HIS A 173 37.40 -22.88 18.92
N ALA A 174 36.79 -21.75 19.29
CA ALA A 174 36.37 -21.49 20.65
C ALA A 174 35.31 -22.50 21.14
N TYR A 175 34.38 -22.90 20.27
CA TYR A 175 33.43 -23.97 20.56
C TYR A 175 34.16 -25.29 20.75
N ASN A 176 35.01 -25.71 19.81
CA ASN A 176 35.73 -27.00 19.85
C ASN A 176 36.86 -27.05 20.91
N GLY A 177 37.08 -25.99 21.68
CA GLY A 177 38.12 -25.93 22.71
C GLY A 177 39.55 -25.84 22.16
N ILE A 178 39.67 -25.41 20.90
CA ILE A 178 40.95 -25.23 20.20
C ILE A 178 41.42 -23.79 20.40
N SER A 179 42.68 -23.59 20.77
CA SER A 179 43.25 -22.23 20.87
C SER A 179 43.31 -21.58 19.49
N PHE A 180 42.87 -20.33 19.38
CA PHE A 180 42.89 -19.54 18.16
C PHE A 180 43.93 -18.42 18.30
N ALA A 181 45.01 -18.47 17.51
CA ALA A 181 45.98 -17.38 17.43
C ALA A 181 45.62 -16.48 16.24
N MET A 182 45.43 -15.18 16.48
CA MET A 182 45.29 -14.17 15.42
C MET A 182 46.58 -14.15 14.58
N GLY A 183 46.59 -14.89 13.47
CA GLY A 183 47.75 -15.12 12.61
C GLY A 183 47.76 -16.47 11.89
N ASP A 184 47.01 -17.46 12.39
CA ASP A 184 46.91 -18.81 11.79
C ASP A 184 45.91 -18.92 10.63
N SER A 185 45.48 -17.79 10.05
CA SER A 185 44.74 -17.82 8.78
C SER A 185 45.65 -18.40 7.70
N ALA A 186 45.51 -19.70 7.43
CA ALA A 186 46.24 -20.39 6.39
C ALA A 186 46.02 -19.69 5.03
N GLY A 187 47.05 -18.99 4.57
CA GLY A 187 47.07 -18.22 3.33
C GLY A 187 47.36 -16.76 3.62
N GLY A 188 48.60 -16.32 3.37
CA GLY A 188 49.02 -14.92 3.47
C GLY A 188 48.27 -14.02 2.50
N GLU A 189 47.03 -13.69 2.83
CA GLU A 189 46.25 -12.66 2.17
C GLU A 189 46.73 -11.31 2.71
N ALA A 190 47.25 -10.48 1.79
CA ALA A 190 47.67 -9.12 2.09
C ALA A 190 46.57 -8.33 2.80
N ALA A 191 46.98 -7.34 3.61
CA ALA A 191 46.05 -6.37 4.17
C ALA A 191 45.12 -5.84 3.06
N PRO A 192 43.81 -5.66 3.34
CA PRO A 192 42.93 -5.11 2.33
C PRO A 192 43.51 -3.75 1.92
N GLU A 193 43.77 -3.55 0.64
CA GLU A 193 43.57 -2.21 0.10
C GLU A 193 42.14 -1.85 0.52
N VAL A 194 42.00 -0.73 1.20
CA VAL A 194 40.68 -0.15 1.52
C VAL A 194 40.04 0.08 0.17
N ALA A 195 39.36 -0.95 -0.34
CA ALA A 195 38.62 -0.86 -1.57
C ALA A 195 37.66 0.27 -1.31
N GLU A 196 37.79 1.36 -2.07
CA GLU A 196 36.74 2.35 -2.17
C GLU A 196 35.47 1.52 -2.45
N MET A 197 34.68 1.33 -1.40
CA MET A 197 33.31 0.89 -1.59
C MET A 197 32.75 2.07 -2.34
N GLU A 198 32.70 1.95 -3.66
CA GLU A 198 31.90 2.87 -4.44
C GLU A 198 30.59 2.95 -3.68
N PRO A 199 30.10 4.17 -3.39
CA PRO A 199 28.72 4.28 -2.97
C PRO A 199 27.98 3.37 -3.95
N ALA A 200 27.10 2.51 -3.45
CA ALA A 200 25.99 2.17 -4.31
C ALA A 200 25.29 3.53 -4.51
N THR A 201 25.82 4.34 -5.43
CA THR A 201 25.06 5.25 -6.24
C THR A 201 23.88 4.42 -6.63
N ASP A 202 22.70 4.93 -6.30
CA ASP A 202 21.45 4.45 -6.85
C ASP A 202 21.75 3.96 -8.25
N ALA A 203 21.66 2.63 -8.40
CA ALA A 203 22.31 1.87 -9.45
C ALA A 203 22.32 2.70 -10.73
N GLU A 204 23.50 2.92 -11.35
CA GLU A 204 23.52 3.24 -12.78
C GLU A 204 22.46 2.34 -13.40
N ILE A 205 21.36 2.94 -13.87
CA ILE A 205 20.14 2.24 -14.27
C ILE A 205 20.50 1.51 -15.56
N SER A 206 21.18 0.39 -15.36
CA SER A 206 21.38 -0.68 -16.29
C SER A 206 19.98 -1.18 -16.60
N ALA A 207 19.63 -1.21 -17.89
CA ALA A 207 18.35 -1.74 -18.31
C ALA A 207 18.19 -3.14 -17.71
N PRO A 208 17.07 -3.47 -17.04
CA PRO A 208 16.92 -4.75 -16.36
C PRO A 208 17.12 -5.91 -17.34
N PRO A 209 17.79 -7.02 -16.94
CA PRO A 209 18.09 -8.16 -17.81
C PRO A 209 16.89 -8.74 -18.52
N VAL A 210 15.71 -8.60 -17.93
CA VAL A 210 14.45 -9.08 -18.47
C VAL A 210 13.39 -8.00 -18.19
N PRO A 211 13.21 -7.01 -19.08
CA PRO A 211 12.39 -5.83 -18.77
C PRO A 211 10.92 -6.11 -18.44
N TRP A 212 10.37 -7.21 -18.94
CA TRP A 212 9.01 -7.66 -18.66
C TRP A 212 8.87 -8.41 -17.32
N LEU A 213 9.98 -8.71 -16.63
CA LEU A 213 9.98 -9.23 -15.26
C LEU A 213 10.10 -8.13 -14.20
N LEU A 214 10.16 -6.86 -14.61
CA LEU A 214 10.10 -5.72 -13.71
C LEU A 214 8.81 -5.72 -12.89
N ARG A 215 8.89 -5.25 -11.65
CA ARG A 215 7.70 -4.85 -10.92
C ARG A 215 7.03 -3.71 -11.67
N ALA A 216 5.72 -3.82 -11.89
CA ALA A 216 4.96 -2.72 -12.44
C ALA A 216 5.04 -1.53 -11.48
N GLY A 217 5.52 -0.38 -11.95
CA GLY A 217 5.48 0.86 -11.19
C GLY A 217 4.02 1.22 -10.91
N GLY A 218 3.57 0.98 -9.68
CA GLY A 218 2.18 1.18 -9.26
C GLY A 218 1.26 -0.02 -9.53
N ASN A 219 1.58 -1.19 -8.99
CA ASN A 219 0.65 -2.25 -8.58
C ASN A 219 1.50 -3.35 -7.91
N GLU A 220 1.06 -3.87 -6.76
CA GLU A 220 1.61 -5.13 -6.25
C GLU A 220 1.50 -6.17 -7.37
N ALA A 221 2.61 -6.81 -7.71
CA ALA A 221 2.57 -7.96 -8.61
C ALA A 221 1.66 -9.02 -7.98
N PRO A 222 0.78 -9.69 -8.74
CA PRO A 222 -0.08 -10.74 -8.19
C PRO A 222 0.79 -11.75 -7.46
N GLY A 223 0.47 -11.99 -6.19
CA GLY A 223 1.17 -12.93 -5.34
C GLY A 223 1.05 -14.33 -5.94
N LEU A 224 2.09 -14.78 -6.63
CA LEU A 224 2.22 -16.16 -7.03
C LEU A 224 2.48 -16.97 -5.75
N ILE A 225 1.44 -17.65 -5.26
CA ILE A 225 1.55 -18.50 -4.07
C ILE A 225 2.27 -19.79 -4.49
N ASP A 226 3.53 -19.91 -4.08
CA ASP A 226 4.24 -21.19 -4.06
C ASP A 226 3.83 -21.94 -2.78
N PHE A 227 2.88 -22.88 -2.92
CA PHE A 227 2.34 -23.69 -1.83
C PHE A 227 3.35 -24.68 -1.21
N ALA A 228 4.63 -24.70 -1.65
CA ALA A 228 5.61 -25.68 -1.20
C ALA A 228 6.63 -25.17 -0.16
N ARG A 229 6.67 -23.86 0.17
CA ARG A 229 7.67 -23.33 1.12
C ARG A 229 7.06 -22.41 2.17
N ALA A 230 6.85 -22.99 3.35
CA ALA A 230 6.60 -22.37 4.66
C ALA A 230 5.55 -21.24 4.72
N PRO A 231 4.31 -21.50 5.22
CA PRO A 231 3.43 -20.44 5.67
C PRO A 231 4.07 -19.79 6.92
N LEU A 232 3.75 -18.52 7.23
CA LEU A 232 4.14 -17.75 8.45
C LEU A 232 5.27 -16.70 8.30
N LEU A 233 5.36 -15.96 7.18
CA LEU A 233 6.21 -14.76 7.09
C LEU A 233 5.35 -13.49 6.97
N GLU A 234 5.72 -12.41 7.66
CA GLU A 234 5.02 -11.11 7.54
C GLU A 234 5.05 -10.61 6.09
N GLN A 235 3.88 -10.44 5.48
CA GLN A 235 3.75 -10.13 4.05
C GLN A 235 4.33 -8.76 3.69
N SER A 236 4.29 -7.79 4.61
CA SER A 236 4.84 -6.44 4.44
C SER A 236 6.36 -6.42 4.26
N LEU A 237 7.10 -7.23 5.03
CA LEU A 237 8.56 -7.36 4.90
C LEU A 237 8.94 -8.13 3.63
N MET A 238 8.16 -9.15 3.27
CA MET A 238 8.40 -9.96 2.05
C MET A 238 8.14 -9.17 0.77
N ALA A 239 7.12 -8.31 0.74
CA ALA A 239 6.86 -7.44 -0.39
C ALA A 239 8.06 -6.52 -0.68
N ARG A 240 8.83 -6.14 0.34
CA ARG A 240 9.99 -5.23 0.22
C ARG A 240 11.34 -5.94 0.09
N ALA A 241 11.38 -7.27 0.23
CA ALA A 241 12.62 -8.02 0.20
C ALA A 241 13.02 -8.44 -1.23
N ALA A 242 14.33 -8.56 -1.46
CA ALA A 242 14.89 -9.27 -2.59
C ALA A 242 14.57 -10.77 -2.45
N GLY A 243 13.86 -11.30 -3.44
CA GLY A 243 13.43 -12.70 -3.46
C GLY A 243 14.62 -13.64 -3.60
N ARG A 244 14.52 -14.83 -2.99
CA ARG A 244 15.59 -15.83 -3.04
C ARG A 244 15.03 -17.22 -3.30
N CYS A 245 15.60 -17.91 -4.27
CA CYS A 245 15.22 -19.26 -4.63
C CYS A 245 16.46 -20.11 -4.89
N GLY A 246 16.30 -21.44 -4.86
CA GLY A 246 17.42 -22.36 -5.03
C GLY A 246 16.98 -23.72 -5.53
N THR A 247 17.85 -24.36 -6.31
CA THR A 247 17.64 -25.68 -6.92
C THR A 247 18.95 -26.46 -7.01
N LEU A 248 18.86 -27.77 -7.28
CA LEU A 248 20.01 -28.65 -7.49
C LEU A 248 20.07 -29.09 -8.96
N ILE A 249 21.26 -29.02 -9.56
CA ILE A 249 21.50 -29.47 -10.93
C ILE A 249 22.58 -30.55 -10.98
N GLU A 250 22.51 -31.41 -11.98
CA GLU A 250 23.55 -32.40 -12.26
C GLU A 250 24.81 -31.73 -12.81
N THR A 251 25.96 -32.04 -12.21
CA THR A 251 27.26 -31.51 -12.69
C THR A 251 27.59 -32.03 -14.10
N ALA A 252 27.06 -33.21 -14.45
CA ALA A 252 27.29 -33.89 -15.73
C ALA A 252 26.98 -33.01 -16.95
N SER A 253 25.92 -32.20 -16.90
CA SER A 253 25.49 -31.32 -17.99
C SER A 253 26.50 -30.20 -18.31
N LEU A 254 27.38 -29.88 -17.36
CA LEU A 254 28.38 -28.82 -17.49
C LEU A 254 29.77 -29.36 -17.88
N LEU A 255 30.00 -30.67 -17.78
CA LEU A 255 31.33 -31.29 -18.02
C LEU A 255 31.84 -31.08 -19.45
N ALA A 256 30.94 -30.96 -20.44
CA ALA A 256 31.31 -30.70 -21.82
C ALA A 256 32.04 -29.36 -22.02
N LEU A 257 31.75 -28.37 -21.15
CA LEU A 257 32.35 -27.03 -21.16
C LEU A 257 33.43 -26.88 -20.08
N ALA A 258 33.19 -27.39 -18.88
CA ALA A 258 34.05 -27.21 -17.71
C ALA A 258 35.16 -28.28 -17.60
N GLY A 259 35.11 -29.35 -18.40
CA GLY A 259 36.01 -30.48 -18.35
C GLY A 259 35.58 -31.58 -17.36
N PRO A 260 36.26 -32.74 -17.34
CA PRO A 260 35.85 -33.94 -16.60
C PRO A 260 36.00 -33.84 -15.07
N GLN A 261 36.86 -32.95 -14.57
CA GLN A 261 36.99 -32.62 -13.15
C GLN A 261 37.06 -31.09 -12.99
N PRO A 262 35.91 -30.41 -13.04
CA PRO A 262 35.89 -28.97 -13.15
C PRO A 262 36.23 -28.30 -11.81
N THR A 263 37.18 -27.36 -11.85
CA THR A 263 37.50 -26.49 -10.71
C THR A 263 36.34 -25.50 -10.46
N PRO A 264 36.23 -24.88 -9.26
CA PRO A 264 35.23 -23.84 -9.01
C PRO A 264 35.24 -22.71 -10.06
N SER A 265 36.43 -22.27 -10.49
CA SER A 265 36.58 -21.29 -11.56
C SER A 265 36.06 -21.78 -12.91
N ALA A 266 36.31 -23.05 -13.26
CA ALA A 266 35.76 -23.65 -14.47
C ALA A 266 34.22 -23.76 -14.41
N LEU A 267 33.65 -24.11 -13.25
CA LEU A 267 32.21 -24.16 -13.07
C LEU A 267 31.55 -22.77 -13.17
N ILE A 268 32.13 -21.76 -12.53
CA ILE A 268 31.62 -20.38 -12.63
C ILE A 268 31.72 -19.87 -14.06
N ALA A 269 32.84 -20.07 -14.74
CA ALA A 269 32.98 -19.65 -16.13
C ALA A 269 31.95 -20.34 -17.04
N ALA A 270 31.71 -21.65 -16.85
CA ALA A 270 30.72 -22.39 -17.62
C ALA A 270 29.29 -21.89 -17.38
N VAL A 271 28.92 -21.72 -16.11
CA VAL A 271 27.58 -21.28 -15.73
C VAL A 271 27.36 -19.82 -16.09
N ALA A 272 28.34 -18.95 -15.90
CA ALA A 272 28.27 -17.55 -16.33
C ALA A 272 28.06 -17.43 -17.84
N LEU A 273 28.80 -18.21 -18.63
CA LEU A 273 28.65 -18.24 -20.08
C LEU A 273 27.23 -18.67 -20.49
N GLN A 274 26.69 -19.71 -19.86
CA GLN A 274 25.33 -20.18 -20.16
C GLN A 274 24.25 -19.23 -19.64
N PHE A 275 24.43 -18.68 -18.45
CA PHE A 275 23.48 -17.78 -17.80
C PHE A 275 23.39 -16.45 -18.53
N GLY A 276 24.52 -15.88 -18.95
CA GLY A 276 24.51 -14.64 -19.74
C GLY A 276 23.85 -14.81 -21.10
N ARG A 277 24.08 -15.94 -21.79
CA ARG A 277 23.37 -16.26 -23.05
C ARG A 277 21.88 -16.41 -22.82
N PHE A 278 21.51 -17.13 -21.77
CA PHE A 278 20.13 -17.29 -21.35
C PHE A 278 19.44 -15.94 -21.09
N LEU A 279 20.05 -15.05 -20.30
CA LEU A 279 19.50 -13.72 -20.01
C LEU A 279 19.42 -12.85 -21.27
N ALA A 280 20.44 -12.89 -22.13
CA ALA A 280 20.44 -12.14 -23.38
C ALA A 280 19.28 -12.56 -24.28
N GLN A 281 19.00 -13.87 -24.37
CA GLN A 281 17.90 -14.38 -25.17
C GLN A 281 16.53 -14.15 -24.53
N LEU A 282 16.42 -14.30 -23.20
CA LEU A 282 15.18 -14.14 -22.45
C LEU A 282 14.68 -12.68 -22.44
N GLY A 283 15.59 -11.72 -22.31
CA GLY A 283 15.28 -10.29 -22.35
C GLY A 283 15.37 -9.64 -23.74
N ASP A 284 15.66 -10.44 -24.78
CA ASP A 284 15.89 -9.97 -26.15
C ASP A 284 17.02 -8.91 -26.27
N ASN A 285 18.03 -9.02 -25.41
CA ASN A 285 19.18 -8.11 -25.36
C ASN A 285 20.28 -8.55 -26.33
N ALA A 286 20.93 -7.58 -26.98
CA ALA A 286 22.09 -7.85 -27.84
C ALA A 286 23.30 -8.39 -27.05
N ALA A 287 23.50 -7.91 -25.82
CA ALA A 287 24.54 -8.37 -24.91
C ALA A 287 24.15 -8.13 -23.45
N VAL A 288 24.78 -8.87 -22.53
CA VAL A 288 24.59 -8.78 -21.08
C VAL A 288 25.96 -8.59 -20.42
N ASP A 289 26.03 -7.70 -19.44
CA ASP A 289 27.18 -7.55 -18.57
C ASP A 289 27.07 -8.57 -17.42
N LEU A 290 28.15 -9.29 -17.13
CA LEU A 290 28.23 -10.20 -15.99
C LEU A 290 29.43 -9.85 -15.12
N SER A 291 29.24 -9.84 -13.80
CA SER A 291 30.34 -9.74 -12.83
C SER A 291 30.61 -11.11 -12.20
N LEU A 292 31.85 -11.58 -12.33
CA LEU A 292 32.32 -12.88 -11.82
C LEU A 292 33.45 -12.72 -10.81
N PRO A 293 33.53 -13.47 -9.72
CA PRO A 293 34.63 -13.37 -8.78
C PRO A 293 35.94 -13.79 -9.45
N ARG A 294 37.01 -13.00 -9.28
CA ARG A 294 38.35 -13.41 -9.75
C ARG A 294 38.84 -14.65 -9.01
N ARG A 295 38.46 -14.79 -7.73
CA ARG A 295 38.81 -15.94 -6.86
C ARG A 295 37.54 -16.57 -6.24
N PRO A 296 36.92 -17.55 -6.91
CA PRO A 296 35.68 -18.18 -6.46
C PRO A 296 35.75 -18.81 -5.07
N ALA A 297 36.86 -19.45 -4.71
CA ALA A 297 36.94 -20.30 -3.51
C ALA A 297 37.09 -19.55 -2.17
N THR A 298 37.16 -18.21 -2.19
CA THR A 298 37.52 -17.41 -1.02
C THR A 298 36.49 -16.35 -0.62
N ASP A 299 35.58 -15.94 -1.50
CA ASP A 299 35.08 -14.56 -1.39
C ASP A 299 33.61 -14.40 -0.97
N MET A 300 32.74 -15.41 -1.06
CA MET A 300 31.31 -15.25 -0.72
C MET A 300 30.72 -16.43 0.05
N LEU A 301 30.17 -16.10 1.23
CA LEU A 301 29.50 -17.04 2.11
C LEU A 301 27.98 -17.10 1.84
N ASP A 302 27.39 -15.97 1.46
CA ASP A 302 25.96 -15.83 1.22
C ASP A 302 25.68 -14.68 0.22
N LEU A 303 24.60 -14.78 -0.56
CA LEU A 303 24.18 -13.72 -1.50
C LEU A 303 23.71 -12.43 -0.81
N SER A 304 23.39 -12.49 0.47
CA SER A 304 23.08 -11.31 1.30
C SER A 304 24.32 -10.48 1.64
N LEU A 305 25.54 -10.91 1.34
CA LEU A 305 26.73 -10.09 1.56
C LEU A 305 26.85 -8.98 0.48
N PRO A 306 27.43 -7.82 0.79
CA PRO A 306 27.65 -6.77 -0.21
C PRO A 306 28.67 -7.19 -1.27
N PHE A 307 28.42 -6.83 -2.53
CA PHE A 307 29.36 -7.03 -3.65
C PHE A 307 30.43 -5.93 -3.65
N CYS A 308 31.70 -6.31 -3.79
CA CYS A 308 32.83 -5.38 -3.87
C CYS A 308 33.40 -5.41 -5.30
N ALA A 309 33.19 -4.36 -6.08
CA ALA A 309 33.50 -4.31 -7.52
C ALA A 309 34.94 -4.73 -7.85
N GLN A 310 35.91 -4.33 -7.02
CA GLN A 310 37.34 -4.65 -7.21
C GLN A 310 37.65 -6.16 -7.17
N ARG A 311 36.77 -6.98 -6.58
CA ARG A 311 36.92 -8.45 -6.50
C ARG A 311 36.30 -9.19 -7.68
N PHE A 312 35.59 -8.48 -8.57
CA PHE A 312 34.88 -9.06 -9.70
C PHE A 312 35.53 -8.66 -11.03
N LEU A 313 35.58 -9.61 -11.95
CA LEU A 313 35.83 -9.39 -13.38
C LEU A 313 34.49 -9.10 -14.05
N ARG A 314 34.36 -7.94 -14.70
CA ARG A 314 33.22 -7.62 -15.58
C ARG A 314 33.47 -8.24 -16.96
N ILE A 315 32.51 -9.01 -17.47
CA ILE A 315 32.53 -9.57 -18.82
C ILE A 315 31.29 -9.05 -19.59
N ILE A 316 31.45 -8.70 -20.87
CA ILE A 316 30.34 -8.31 -21.75
C ILE A 316 30.10 -9.46 -22.71
N LEU A 317 28.95 -10.12 -22.58
CA LEU A 317 28.63 -11.35 -23.30
C LEU A 317 27.58 -11.09 -24.40
N PRO A 318 27.86 -11.35 -25.69
CA PRO A 318 26.85 -11.25 -26.74
C PRO A 318 25.79 -12.35 -26.60
N ARG A 319 24.59 -12.08 -27.13
CA ARG A 319 23.48 -13.04 -27.23
C ARG A 319 23.92 -14.35 -27.91
N ASP A 320 24.62 -14.23 -29.02
CA ASP A 320 25.07 -15.36 -29.83
C ASP A 320 26.60 -15.49 -29.75
N VAL A 321 27.06 -16.45 -28.97
CA VAL A 321 28.48 -16.78 -28.82
C VAL A 321 28.85 -17.83 -29.87
N ALA A 322 29.62 -17.42 -30.88
CA ALA A 322 30.00 -18.28 -32.01
C ALA A 322 30.90 -19.47 -31.60
N ASP A 323 31.85 -19.25 -30.68
CA ASP A 323 32.71 -20.31 -30.14
C ASP A 323 32.70 -20.27 -28.60
N THR A 324 31.94 -21.18 -28.00
CA THR A 324 31.82 -21.29 -26.54
C THR A 324 33.11 -21.76 -25.88
N LYS A 325 33.99 -22.49 -26.58
CA LYS A 325 35.26 -22.97 -26.01
C LYS A 325 36.29 -21.83 -25.95
N ASP A 326 36.35 -21.00 -27.00
CA ASP A 326 37.19 -19.80 -26.99
C ASP A 326 36.74 -18.80 -25.91
N ALA A 327 35.43 -18.52 -25.85
CA ALA A 327 34.85 -17.64 -24.83
C ALA A 327 35.18 -18.12 -23.40
N MET A 328 35.07 -19.43 -23.16
CA MET A 328 35.42 -20.06 -21.89
C MET A 328 36.92 -19.85 -21.53
N ALA A 329 37.82 -20.06 -22.48
CA ALA A 329 39.25 -19.86 -22.26
C ALA A 329 39.60 -18.40 -21.95
N ARG A 330 38.96 -17.45 -22.63
CA ARG A 330 39.13 -16.00 -22.39
C ARG A 330 38.61 -15.57 -21.02
N ILE A 331 37.45 -16.07 -20.59
CA ILE A 331 36.90 -15.81 -19.25
C ILE A 331 37.87 -16.33 -18.17
N LEU A 332 38.34 -17.57 -18.31
CA LEU A 332 39.27 -18.16 -17.35
C LEU A 332 40.60 -17.40 -17.28
N ALA A 333 41.13 -16.94 -18.42
CA ALA A 333 42.33 -16.11 -18.46
C ALA A 333 42.11 -14.76 -17.75
N GLY A 334 40.96 -14.10 -17.99
CA GLY A 334 40.62 -12.84 -17.33
C GLY A 334 40.41 -12.98 -15.82
N MET A 335 39.88 -14.11 -15.35
CA MET A 335 39.74 -14.37 -13.90
C MET A 335 41.11 -14.56 -13.22
N ALA A 336 42.08 -15.13 -13.94
CA ALA A 336 43.43 -15.36 -13.44
C ALA A 336 44.32 -14.10 -13.44
N ASP A 337 44.02 -13.13 -14.30
CA ASP A 337 44.74 -11.87 -14.40
C ASP A 337 44.17 -10.83 -13.40
N PRO A 338 44.94 -10.36 -12.41
CA PRO A 338 44.48 -9.36 -11.45
C PRO A 338 44.25 -7.97 -12.07
N ASP A 339 44.95 -7.63 -13.17
CA ASP A 339 44.93 -6.30 -13.80
C ASP A 339 43.94 -6.24 -14.98
N ALA A 340 43.30 -7.35 -15.34
CA ALA A 340 42.37 -7.40 -16.46
C ALA A 340 41.16 -6.48 -16.21
N GLY A 341 40.94 -5.50 -17.10
CA GLY A 341 39.73 -4.67 -17.10
C GLY A 341 38.47 -5.42 -17.55
N ALA A 342 37.46 -4.70 -18.02
CA ALA A 342 36.25 -5.33 -18.56
C ALA A 342 36.56 -6.17 -19.82
N LEU A 343 36.16 -7.44 -19.83
CA LEU A 343 36.39 -8.35 -20.95
C LEU A 343 35.21 -8.32 -21.93
N ASP A 344 35.36 -7.66 -23.07
CA ASP A 344 34.34 -7.63 -24.12
C ASP A 344 34.45 -8.83 -25.07
N LEU A 345 33.47 -9.74 -25.00
CA LEU A 345 33.37 -10.94 -25.82
C LEU A 345 32.62 -10.70 -27.14
N ARG A 346 32.07 -9.51 -27.39
CA ARG A 346 31.39 -9.17 -28.64
C ARG A 346 32.39 -9.04 -29.81
N PRO A 347 31.96 -9.38 -31.04
CA PRO A 347 32.69 -9.02 -32.25
C PRO A 347 32.97 -7.52 -32.31
N GLN A 348 34.13 -7.13 -32.84
CA GLN A 348 34.54 -5.71 -32.88
C GLN A 348 33.53 -4.81 -33.61
N ALA A 349 32.79 -5.34 -34.59
CA ALA A 349 31.75 -4.64 -35.35
C ALA A 349 30.45 -4.38 -34.55
N GLU A 350 30.23 -5.08 -33.45
CA GLU A 350 28.99 -5.05 -32.64
C GLU A 350 29.17 -4.30 -31.31
N ARG A 351 30.34 -3.67 -31.11
CA ARG A 351 30.64 -2.91 -29.90
C ARG A 351 29.98 -1.54 -29.97
N ASN A 352 28.90 -1.41 -29.19
CA ASN A 352 28.21 -0.14 -28.94
C ASN A 352 28.21 0.20 -27.43
N ASP A 353 27.98 1.48 -27.14
CA ASP A 353 27.89 2.02 -25.76
C ASP A 353 26.45 2.07 -25.24
N ALA A 354 25.54 1.28 -25.82
CA ALA A 354 24.17 1.19 -25.32
C ALA A 354 24.15 0.64 -23.88
N PRO A 355 23.24 1.12 -23.01
CA PRO A 355 23.06 0.56 -21.68
C PRO A 355 22.69 -0.92 -21.79
N ARG A 356 23.37 -1.76 -21.02
CA ARG A 356 23.22 -3.22 -21.04
C ARG A 356 22.79 -3.69 -19.66
N PRO A 357 22.00 -4.76 -19.59
CA PRO A 357 21.69 -5.40 -18.32
C PRO A 357 22.91 -5.98 -17.63
N HIS A 358 22.91 -5.92 -16.31
CA HIS A 358 23.98 -6.44 -15.46
C HIS A 358 23.47 -7.52 -14.51
N ALA A 359 24.18 -8.66 -14.46
CA ALA A 359 23.93 -9.69 -13.46
C ALA A 359 25.23 -10.17 -12.82
N TYR A 360 25.11 -10.78 -11.63
CA TYR A 360 26.25 -11.28 -10.87
C TYR A 360 26.22 -12.81 -10.85
N VAL A 361 27.40 -13.44 -10.96
CA VAL A 361 27.53 -14.89 -10.75
C VAL A 361 28.69 -15.12 -9.79
N THR A 362 28.48 -15.89 -8.73
CA THR A 362 29.47 -16.08 -7.66
C THR A 362 29.48 -17.51 -7.11
N TRP A 363 30.49 -17.84 -6.30
CA TRP A 363 30.56 -19.09 -5.55
C TRP A 363 29.97 -18.89 -4.15
N LEU A 364 29.26 -19.90 -3.63
CA LEU A 364 28.78 -19.96 -2.26
C LEU A 364 29.60 -21.01 -1.50
N THR A 365 30.22 -20.57 -0.41
CA THR A 365 31.00 -21.44 0.46
C THR A 365 30.06 -22.25 1.35
N ASP A 366 30.28 -23.56 1.41
CA ASP A 366 29.53 -24.44 2.32
C ASP A 366 29.94 -24.16 3.78
N PRO A 367 28.97 -23.86 4.67
CA PRO A 367 29.24 -23.51 6.06
C PRO A 367 29.99 -24.59 6.84
N ALA A 368 29.86 -25.88 6.47
CA ALA A 368 30.54 -26.98 7.14
C ALA A 368 32.07 -26.85 7.11
N PHE A 369 32.63 -26.13 6.13
CA PHE A 369 34.06 -25.88 6.01
C PHE A 369 34.58 -24.71 6.86
N VAL A 370 33.70 -23.78 7.26
CA VAL A 370 34.09 -22.53 7.94
C VAL A 370 33.59 -22.46 9.38
N LEU A 371 32.52 -23.20 9.72
CA LEU A 371 31.97 -23.30 11.08
C LEU A 371 31.75 -24.77 11.49
N PRO A 372 32.77 -25.65 11.48
CA PRO A 372 32.59 -27.00 11.99
C PRO A 372 32.42 -26.97 13.51
N LEU A 373 31.32 -27.54 14.01
CA LEU A 373 31.04 -27.63 15.44
C LEU A 373 30.97 -29.12 15.84
N ASP A 374 31.74 -29.51 16.86
CA ASP A 374 31.81 -30.90 17.29
C ASP A 374 30.40 -31.47 17.60
N GLY A 375 30.02 -32.51 16.85
CA GLY A 375 28.75 -33.22 17.04
C GLY A 375 27.50 -32.50 16.52
N ILE A 376 27.65 -31.39 15.80
CA ILE A 376 26.53 -30.59 15.26
C ILE A 376 26.70 -30.42 13.75
N SER A 377 25.66 -30.72 12.99
CA SER A 377 25.64 -30.38 11.57
C SER A 377 25.20 -28.93 11.42
N VAL A 378 25.92 -28.17 10.59
CA VAL A 378 25.66 -26.76 10.34
C VAL A 378 25.22 -26.60 8.89
N GLU A 379 24.02 -26.09 8.69
CA GLU A 379 23.48 -25.77 7.37
C GLU A 379 23.24 -24.26 7.25
N ARG A 380 23.46 -23.71 6.06
CA ARG A 380 23.17 -22.30 5.80
C ARG A 380 21.69 -22.15 5.56
N LEU A 381 21.07 -21.17 6.22
CA LEU A 381 19.67 -20.85 6.02
C LEU A 381 19.58 -19.70 4.99
N PRO A 382 19.14 -19.97 3.74
CA PRO A 382 19.02 -18.91 2.74
C PRO A 382 17.86 -17.98 3.12
N LEU A 383 18.18 -16.72 3.37
CA LEU A 383 17.21 -15.68 3.70
C LEU A 383 17.00 -14.71 2.53
N PRO A 384 15.79 -14.16 2.36
CA PRO A 384 15.59 -12.97 1.54
C PRO A 384 16.31 -11.76 2.18
N SER A 385 16.45 -10.65 1.44
CA SER A 385 17.19 -9.47 1.93
C SER A 385 16.38 -8.19 1.78
N LEU A 386 16.24 -7.43 2.87
CA LEU A 386 15.65 -6.07 2.82
C LEU A 386 16.62 -5.02 2.28
N ALA A 387 17.94 -5.21 2.43
CA ALA A 387 18.93 -4.34 1.80
C ALA A 387 18.85 -4.42 0.28
N ALA A 388 18.96 -3.27 -0.40
CA ALA A 388 18.91 -3.15 -1.86
C ALA A 388 19.90 -4.11 -2.56
N ARG A 389 19.44 -4.77 -3.63
CA ARG A 389 20.19 -5.77 -4.39
C ARG A 389 20.21 -5.49 -5.88
N PRO A 390 21.25 -5.96 -6.61
CA PRO A 390 21.21 -6.00 -8.06
C PRO A 390 20.04 -6.85 -8.54
N ASP A 391 19.57 -6.59 -9.77
CA ASP A 391 18.40 -7.27 -10.35
C ASP A 391 18.51 -8.79 -10.30
N LEU A 392 19.68 -9.34 -10.67
CA LEU A 392 19.92 -10.79 -10.60
C LEU A 392 21.33 -11.11 -10.10
N ALA A 393 21.41 -11.97 -9.08
CA ALA A 393 22.66 -12.55 -8.59
C ALA A 393 22.53 -14.07 -8.41
N LEU A 394 23.34 -14.83 -9.15
CA LEU A 394 23.37 -16.29 -9.14
C LEU A 394 24.57 -16.80 -8.32
N GLY A 395 24.32 -17.55 -7.26
CA GLY A 395 25.30 -18.25 -6.45
C GLY A 395 25.41 -19.74 -6.81
N LEU A 396 26.63 -20.26 -6.81
CA LEU A 396 26.92 -21.68 -7.04
C LEU A 396 27.61 -22.31 -5.84
N GLY A 397 27.09 -23.43 -5.35
CA GLY A 397 27.74 -24.22 -4.29
C GLY A 397 27.81 -25.70 -4.63
N ARG A 398 28.68 -26.44 -3.96
CA ARG A 398 28.65 -27.92 -3.98
C ARG A 398 27.67 -28.41 -2.90
N ALA A 399 26.79 -29.34 -3.25
CA ALA A 399 25.95 -29.99 -2.25
C ALA A 399 26.78 -31.03 -1.47
N ALA A 400 26.75 -31.00 -0.14
CA ALA A 400 27.64 -31.79 0.73
C ALA A 400 27.47 -33.33 0.65
N ARG A 401 26.45 -33.85 -0.06
CA ARG A 401 26.11 -35.29 -0.06
C ARG A 401 25.84 -35.91 -1.45
N GLU A 402 25.91 -35.15 -2.54
CA GLU A 402 25.59 -35.60 -3.91
C GLU A 402 26.57 -34.98 -4.91
N ASP A 403 26.84 -35.62 -6.07
CA ASP A 403 27.67 -35.05 -7.16
C ASP A 403 26.93 -33.96 -7.96
N ARG A 404 26.21 -33.10 -7.23
CA ARG A 404 25.29 -32.08 -7.74
C ARG A 404 25.74 -30.70 -7.31
N LEU A 405 25.40 -29.72 -8.13
CA LEU A 405 25.63 -28.30 -7.85
C LEU A 405 24.35 -27.65 -7.37
N ALA A 406 24.46 -26.91 -6.27
CA ALA A 406 23.40 -26.03 -5.79
C ALA A 406 23.49 -24.70 -6.55
N LEU A 407 22.38 -24.31 -7.16
CA LEU A 407 22.19 -22.97 -7.72
C LEU A 407 21.24 -22.20 -6.83
N GLU A 408 21.63 -20.99 -6.42
CA GLU A 408 20.76 -20.05 -5.73
C GLU A 408 20.68 -18.75 -6.49
N LEU A 409 19.47 -18.23 -6.68
CA LEU A 409 19.25 -16.98 -7.35
C LEU A 409 18.60 -15.99 -6.40
N MET A 410 19.22 -14.81 -6.27
CA MET A 410 18.64 -13.64 -5.62
C MET A 410 18.14 -12.68 -6.69
N ALA A 411 16.86 -12.36 -6.62
CA ALA A 411 16.19 -11.39 -7.50
C ALA A 411 16.01 -10.08 -6.73
N GLY A 412 16.53 -8.99 -7.28
CA GLY A 412 16.47 -7.66 -6.66
C GLY A 412 15.04 -7.14 -6.50
N GLN A 413 14.89 -6.11 -5.65
CA GLN A 413 13.59 -5.53 -5.30
C GLN A 413 12.87 -4.91 -6.51
N ALA A 414 13.56 -4.60 -7.60
CA ALA A 414 12.96 -4.09 -8.82
C ALA A 414 12.25 -5.17 -9.67
N LEU A 415 12.53 -6.47 -9.43
CA LEU A 415 11.91 -7.58 -10.15
C LEU A 415 10.71 -8.15 -9.41
N SER A 416 9.73 -8.67 -10.17
CA SER A 416 8.55 -9.36 -9.62
C SER A 416 8.97 -10.46 -8.63
N PRO A 417 8.24 -10.68 -7.52
CA PRO A 417 8.55 -11.74 -6.55
C PRO A 417 8.68 -13.15 -7.17
N ALA A 418 7.94 -13.42 -8.26
CA ALA A 418 8.01 -14.69 -8.98
C ALA A 418 9.18 -14.80 -9.98
N ALA A 419 9.84 -13.68 -10.32
CA ALA A 419 10.86 -13.62 -11.37
C ALA A 419 12.05 -14.53 -11.07
N GLY A 420 12.51 -14.58 -9.82
CA GLY A 420 13.64 -15.42 -9.42
C GLY A 420 13.36 -16.91 -9.66
N ALA A 421 12.23 -17.41 -9.16
CA ALA A 421 11.85 -18.81 -9.32
C ALA A 421 11.70 -19.19 -10.80
N PHE A 422 11.01 -18.34 -11.58
CA PHE A 422 10.85 -18.52 -13.02
C PHE A 422 12.19 -18.57 -13.77
N VAL A 423 13.07 -17.60 -13.54
CA VAL A 423 14.41 -17.52 -14.16
C VAL A 423 15.24 -18.75 -13.81
N LEU A 424 15.25 -19.15 -12.54
CA LEU A 424 16.03 -20.28 -12.07
C LEU A 424 15.52 -21.62 -12.61
N GLU A 425 14.21 -21.84 -12.63
CA GLU A 425 13.59 -23.05 -13.16
C GLU A 425 13.91 -23.22 -14.65
N ARG A 426 13.72 -22.15 -15.44
CA ARG A 426 14.00 -22.20 -16.88
C ARG A 426 15.48 -22.36 -17.19
N PHE A 427 16.35 -21.69 -16.44
CA PHE A 427 17.80 -21.86 -16.59
C PHE A 427 18.24 -23.28 -16.23
N ALA A 428 17.73 -23.85 -15.12
CA ALA A 428 18.01 -25.22 -14.74
C ALA A 428 17.49 -26.23 -15.79
N GLY A 429 16.30 -26.01 -16.34
CA GLY A 429 15.74 -26.81 -17.43
C GLY A 429 16.57 -26.73 -18.72
N MET A 430 17.12 -25.55 -19.05
CA MET A 430 18.04 -25.38 -20.18
C MET A 430 19.33 -26.17 -19.97
N LEU A 431 19.92 -26.11 -18.77
CA LEU A 431 21.13 -26.89 -18.43
C LEU A 431 20.85 -28.40 -18.45
N ALA A 432 19.65 -28.83 -18.06
CA ALA A 432 19.21 -30.23 -18.12
C ALA A 432 18.84 -30.71 -19.53
N GLY A 433 18.71 -29.80 -20.51
CA GLY A 433 18.24 -30.11 -21.87
C GLY A 433 16.74 -30.44 -21.96
N THR A 434 15.97 -30.15 -20.91
CA THR A 434 14.53 -30.43 -20.82
C THR A 434 13.65 -29.24 -21.23
N ALA A 435 14.23 -28.06 -21.35
CA ALA A 435 13.55 -26.85 -21.84
C ALA A 435 14.33 -26.21 -23.00
N PRO A 436 13.68 -25.92 -24.15
CA PRO A 436 14.33 -25.21 -25.24
C PRO A 436 14.60 -23.74 -24.88
N LEU A 437 15.64 -23.15 -25.47
CA LEU A 437 15.87 -21.71 -25.45
C LEU A 437 14.80 -21.01 -26.29
N LEU A 438 13.80 -20.43 -25.62
CA LEU A 438 12.74 -19.62 -26.24
C LEU A 438 13.07 -18.14 -26.00
N GLY A 439 12.94 -17.31 -27.04
CA GLY A 439 13.03 -15.84 -26.92
C GLY A 439 11.69 -15.21 -26.55
N ALA A 440 11.68 -13.91 -26.24
CA ALA A 440 10.49 -13.15 -25.79
C ALA A 440 9.22 -13.40 -26.63
N ALA A 441 9.34 -13.52 -27.96
CA ALA A 441 8.22 -13.78 -28.88
C ALA A 441 7.66 -15.22 -28.83
N GLY A 442 8.43 -16.20 -28.35
CA GLY A 442 8.00 -17.60 -28.21
C GLY A 442 7.13 -17.85 -26.98
N PHE A 443 7.14 -16.94 -26.01
CA PHE A 443 6.37 -17.08 -24.75
C PHE A 443 4.90 -16.65 -24.88
N GLY A 444 4.53 -15.94 -25.95
CA GLY A 444 3.14 -15.56 -26.23
C GLY A 444 2.23 -16.72 -26.68
N HIS A 445 2.79 -17.90 -26.96
CA HIS A 445 2.03 -19.04 -27.50
C HIS A 445 2.26 -20.40 -26.80
N ALA A 446 3.16 -20.51 -25.81
CA ALA A 446 3.63 -21.82 -25.34
C ALA A 446 3.73 -22.02 -23.81
N VAL A 447 3.11 -21.19 -22.96
CA VAL A 447 3.30 -21.28 -21.48
C VAL A 447 2.09 -21.81 -20.69
N PHE A 448 0.95 -22.15 -21.30
CA PHE A 448 -0.17 -22.76 -20.57
C PHE A 448 -0.65 -24.10 -21.15
N ASP A 449 0.20 -24.86 -21.83
CA ASP A 449 -0.16 -26.21 -22.29
C ASP A 449 0.94 -27.23 -21.99
N SER A 450 1.08 -27.56 -20.69
CA SER A 450 1.56 -28.85 -20.21
C SER A 450 1.64 -28.85 -18.67
N GLN A 451 0.55 -29.25 -18.01
CA GLN A 451 0.61 -29.71 -16.62
C GLN A 451 1.19 -31.15 -16.57
N PRO A 452 2.10 -31.49 -15.65
CA PRO A 452 2.40 -32.88 -15.35
C PRO A 452 1.26 -33.52 -14.56
N ASP A 453 0.80 -34.67 -15.06
CA ASP A 453 -0.21 -35.56 -14.48
C ASP A 453 0.00 -35.83 -12.97
N ILE A 454 -0.82 -35.21 -12.12
CA ILE A 454 -1.27 -35.80 -10.85
C ILE A 454 -2.73 -35.45 -10.60
N SER A 455 -3.65 -36.13 -11.29
CA SER A 455 -4.85 -36.62 -10.60
C SER A 455 -5.41 -37.86 -11.31
N ALA A 456 -5.31 -39.00 -10.62
CA ALA A 456 -6.36 -40.00 -10.75
C ALA A 456 -7.67 -39.30 -10.33
N SER A 457 -8.50 -39.05 -11.34
CA SER A 457 -9.79 -38.35 -11.28
C SER A 457 -10.79 -39.02 -10.32
N PRO A 458 -11.88 -38.33 -9.93
CA PRO A 458 -13.04 -38.36 -10.81
C PRO A 458 -13.70 -37.00 -11.07
N ALA A 459 -13.67 -36.63 -12.35
CA ALA A 459 -14.68 -35.97 -13.18
C ALA A 459 -15.62 -34.93 -12.54
N SER A 460 -15.39 -33.67 -12.91
CA SER A 460 -16.45 -32.68 -13.14
C SER A 460 -16.28 -32.06 -14.55
N ALA A 461 -17.40 -31.68 -15.16
CA ALA A 461 -17.56 -31.35 -16.58
C ALA A 461 -16.77 -30.10 -17.05
N PRO A 462 -16.47 -29.95 -18.36
CA PRO A 462 -15.69 -28.83 -18.89
C PRO A 462 -16.39 -27.46 -18.72
N PRO A 463 -15.65 -26.36 -18.49
CA PRO A 463 -16.22 -25.04 -18.35
C PRO A 463 -16.74 -24.51 -19.70
N ASP A 464 -17.88 -23.85 -19.62
CA ASP A 464 -18.69 -23.38 -20.72
C ASP A 464 -18.03 -22.19 -21.42
N LYS A 465 -18.00 -22.18 -22.76
CA LYS A 465 -17.37 -21.11 -23.57
C LYS A 465 -17.98 -19.72 -23.35
N GLY A 466 -19.16 -19.65 -22.72
CA GLY A 466 -19.82 -18.40 -22.35
C GLY A 466 -19.21 -17.68 -21.14
N ALA A 467 -18.56 -18.40 -20.22
CA ALA A 467 -18.03 -17.83 -18.98
C ALA A 467 -16.81 -16.91 -19.24
N ASN A 468 -15.90 -17.31 -20.13
CA ASN A 468 -14.72 -16.50 -20.47
C ASN A 468 -15.08 -15.15 -21.13
N ALA A 469 -16.17 -15.08 -21.90
CA ALA A 469 -16.59 -13.83 -22.54
C ALA A 469 -17.22 -12.83 -21.55
N ILE A 470 -17.94 -13.33 -20.53
CA ILE A 470 -18.51 -12.49 -19.47
C ILE A 470 -17.38 -11.98 -18.55
N GLU A 471 -16.41 -12.82 -18.23
CA GLU A 471 -15.23 -12.47 -17.43
C GLU A 471 -14.43 -11.31 -18.05
N GLU A 472 -14.13 -11.36 -19.35
CA GLU A 472 -13.40 -10.29 -20.03
C GLU A 472 -14.14 -8.93 -19.98
N ILE A 473 -15.47 -8.96 -20.06
CA ILE A 473 -16.32 -7.76 -19.97
C ILE A 473 -16.30 -7.21 -18.54
N ILE A 474 -16.48 -8.06 -17.53
CA ILE A 474 -16.40 -7.66 -16.12
C ILE A 474 -15.03 -7.07 -15.80
N LEU A 475 -13.97 -7.70 -16.28
CA LEU A 475 -12.61 -7.22 -16.09
C LEU A 475 -12.36 -5.87 -16.77
N ALA A 476 -12.89 -5.65 -17.98
CA ALA A 476 -12.76 -4.37 -18.66
C ALA A 476 -13.45 -3.23 -17.87
N GLU A 477 -14.64 -3.50 -17.34
CA GLU A 477 -15.35 -2.54 -16.48
C GLU A 477 -14.61 -2.29 -15.16
N PHE A 478 -14.04 -3.32 -14.53
CA PHE A 478 -13.17 -3.18 -13.34
C PHE A 478 -11.95 -2.30 -13.63
N ARG A 479 -11.20 -2.60 -14.69
CA ARG A 479 -10.00 -1.84 -15.10
C ARG A 479 -10.32 -0.37 -15.33
N GLN A 480 -11.44 -0.08 -15.99
CA GLN A 480 -11.87 1.28 -16.27
C GLN A 480 -12.32 2.01 -15.00
N ALA A 481 -13.15 1.37 -14.17
CA ALA A 481 -13.73 1.99 -13.00
C ALA A 481 -12.68 2.26 -11.90
N LEU A 482 -11.67 1.40 -11.80
CA LEU A 482 -10.58 1.49 -10.82
C LEU A 482 -9.33 2.21 -11.35
N SER A 483 -9.33 2.63 -12.62
CA SER A 483 -8.14 3.15 -13.31
C SER A 483 -6.92 2.21 -13.18
N SER A 484 -7.16 0.90 -13.16
CA SER A 484 -6.15 -0.15 -12.99
C SER A 484 -6.06 -0.99 -14.27
N PRO A 485 -5.41 -0.50 -15.35
CA PRO A 485 -5.36 -1.20 -16.64
C PRO A 485 -4.64 -2.56 -16.56
N ALA A 486 -3.80 -2.75 -15.54
CA ALA A 486 -3.05 -3.98 -15.29
C ALA A 486 -3.85 -5.05 -14.50
N MET A 487 -5.07 -4.74 -14.05
CA MET A 487 -5.88 -5.68 -13.26
C MET A 487 -6.14 -6.97 -14.05
N THR A 488 -6.01 -8.13 -13.42
CA THR A 488 -6.25 -9.47 -13.99
C THR A 488 -7.62 -10.01 -13.56
N PRO A 489 -8.15 -11.07 -14.21
CA PRO A 489 -9.47 -11.61 -13.85
C PRO A 489 -9.61 -12.08 -12.40
N ASP A 490 -8.50 -12.50 -11.79
CA ASP A 490 -8.43 -13.02 -10.42
C ASP A 490 -8.07 -11.95 -9.38
N ASP A 491 -7.81 -10.72 -9.81
CA ASP A 491 -7.50 -9.62 -8.90
C ASP A 491 -8.77 -9.19 -8.16
N ASP A 492 -8.62 -8.94 -6.86
CA ASP A 492 -9.71 -8.48 -6.00
C ASP A 492 -10.04 -7.00 -6.27
N PHE A 493 -11.30 -6.74 -6.59
CA PHE A 493 -11.87 -5.41 -6.85
C PHE A 493 -11.57 -4.40 -5.73
N PHE A 494 -11.64 -4.82 -4.47
CA PHE A 494 -11.43 -3.95 -3.31
C PHE A 494 -9.95 -3.69 -3.05
N ASP A 495 -9.06 -4.66 -3.34
CA ASP A 495 -7.62 -4.49 -3.18
C ASP A 495 -7.06 -3.41 -4.13
N HIS A 496 -7.65 -3.29 -5.34
CA HIS A 496 -7.38 -2.22 -6.31
C HIS A 496 -8.10 -0.89 -6.02
N GLY A 497 -8.66 -0.74 -4.81
CA GLY A 497 -9.29 0.50 -4.37
C GLY A 497 -10.76 0.64 -4.74
N GLY A 498 -11.41 -0.47 -5.07
CA GLY A 498 -12.85 -0.55 -5.21
C GLY A 498 -13.56 -0.33 -3.88
N HIS A 499 -14.71 0.33 -3.92
CA HIS A 499 -15.62 0.51 -2.80
C HIS A 499 -17.05 0.48 -3.32
N SER A 500 -18.04 0.51 -2.43
CA SER A 500 -19.47 0.35 -2.76
C SER A 500 -19.95 1.28 -3.89
N LEU A 501 -19.37 2.48 -3.98
CA LEU A 501 -19.67 3.47 -5.01
C LEU A 501 -19.22 3.01 -6.41
N ILE A 502 -17.95 2.59 -6.52
CA ILE A 502 -17.37 2.06 -7.76
C ILE A 502 -18.05 0.74 -8.13
N ALA A 503 -18.38 -0.10 -7.15
CA ALA A 503 -19.08 -1.36 -7.36
C ALA A 503 -20.45 -1.14 -8.01
N THR A 504 -21.22 -0.17 -7.50
CA THR A 504 -22.51 0.23 -8.08
C THR A 504 -22.34 0.71 -9.52
N ARG A 505 -21.27 1.50 -9.79
CA ARG A 505 -20.93 1.94 -11.15
C ARG A 505 -20.73 0.77 -12.10
N VAL A 506 -19.91 -0.18 -11.68
CA VAL A 506 -19.57 -1.35 -12.51
C VAL A 506 -20.79 -2.20 -12.75
N ILE A 507 -21.54 -2.57 -11.71
CA ILE A 507 -22.72 -3.43 -11.83
C ILE A 507 -23.76 -2.79 -12.75
N GLY A 508 -24.01 -1.48 -12.60
CA GLY A 508 -24.93 -0.77 -13.50
C GLY A 508 -24.46 -0.76 -14.96
N ARG A 509 -23.16 -0.54 -15.21
CA ARG A 509 -22.61 -0.59 -16.57
C ARG A 509 -22.64 -1.99 -17.18
N LEU A 510 -22.37 -3.02 -16.39
CA LEU A 510 -22.50 -4.41 -16.82
C LEU A 510 -23.93 -4.73 -17.24
N LEU A 511 -24.92 -4.29 -16.46
CA LEU A 511 -26.31 -4.49 -16.79
C LEU A 511 -26.73 -3.67 -18.03
N GLY A 512 -26.45 -2.37 -18.05
CA GLY A 512 -26.94 -1.45 -19.09
C GLY A 512 -26.21 -1.54 -20.43
N SER A 513 -24.88 -1.66 -20.42
CA SER A 513 -24.07 -1.71 -21.65
C SER A 513 -23.87 -3.12 -22.21
N HIS A 514 -23.92 -4.14 -21.34
CA HIS A 514 -23.53 -5.51 -21.70
C HIS A 514 -24.60 -6.57 -21.41
N GLY A 515 -25.70 -6.24 -20.74
CA GLY A 515 -26.76 -7.19 -20.40
C GLY A 515 -26.38 -8.23 -19.34
N ILE A 516 -25.35 -7.93 -18.55
CA ILE A 516 -24.79 -8.82 -17.53
C ILE A 516 -25.31 -8.38 -16.16
N GLU A 517 -26.22 -9.16 -15.60
CA GLU A 517 -26.74 -8.96 -14.24
C GLU A 517 -25.80 -9.63 -13.22
N VAL A 518 -25.30 -8.84 -12.27
CA VAL A 518 -24.48 -9.29 -11.13
C VAL A 518 -25.13 -8.78 -9.85
N ASN A 519 -25.32 -9.66 -8.86
CA ASN A 519 -25.84 -9.22 -7.57
C ASN A 519 -24.76 -8.44 -6.81
N PHE A 520 -25.15 -7.34 -6.17
CA PHE A 520 -24.24 -6.52 -5.37
C PHE A 520 -23.55 -7.33 -4.25
N ASN A 521 -24.25 -8.26 -3.60
CA ASN A 521 -23.68 -9.12 -2.57
C ASN A 521 -22.65 -10.11 -3.13
N ASP A 522 -22.80 -10.53 -4.39
CA ASP A 522 -21.87 -11.47 -5.02
C ASP A 522 -20.53 -10.79 -5.27
N LEU A 523 -20.51 -9.50 -5.60
CA LEU A 523 -19.26 -8.74 -5.77
C LEU A 523 -18.47 -8.61 -4.46
N PHE A 524 -19.11 -8.59 -3.30
CA PHE A 524 -18.40 -8.60 -2.01
C PHE A 524 -17.90 -9.99 -1.60
N ARG A 525 -18.55 -11.07 -2.06
CA ARG A 525 -18.20 -12.45 -1.72
C ARG A 525 -17.20 -13.06 -2.70
N HIS A 526 -17.29 -12.65 -3.95
CA HIS A 526 -16.47 -13.10 -5.08
C HIS A 526 -15.93 -11.85 -5.78
N PRO A 527 -14.99 -11.12 -5.16
CA PRO A 527 -14.57 -9.78 -5.61
C PRO A 527 -13.70 -9.77 -6.86
N THR A 528 -13.59 -10.89 -7.58
CA THR A 528 -12.77 -11.02 -8.79
C THR A 528 -13.67 -11.09 -10.01
N ALA A 529 -13.17 -10.64 -11.17
CA ALA A 529 -13.94 -10.71 -12.41
C ALA A 529 -14.28 -12.17 -12.78
N ALA A 530 -13.36 -13.11 -12.53
CA ALA A 530 -13.58 -14.54 -12.70
C ALA A 530 -14.64 -15.10 -11.74
N GLY A 531 -14.58 -14.69 -10.47
CA GLY A 531 -15.56 -15.09 -9.45
C GLY A 531 -16.98 -14.61 -9.76
N LEU A 532 -17.10 -13.37 -10.25
CA LEU A 532 -18.38 -12.79 -10.66
C LEU A 532 -18.93 -13.41 -11.96
N ALA A 533 -18.06 -13.71 -12.92
CA ALA A 533 -18.48 -14.31 -14.19
C ALA A 533 -19.20 -15.65 -13.98
N GLY A 534 -18.82 -16.42 -12.96
CA GLY A 534 -19.49 -17.65 -12.58
C GLY A 534 -20.90 -17.48 -11.98
N LEU A 535 -21.24 -16.28 -11.50
CA LEU A 535 -22.51 -15.96 -10.85
C LEU A 535 -23.41 -15.04 -11.70
N ALA A 536 -22.83 -14.40 -12.71
CA ALA A 536 -23.49 -13.47 -13.58
C ALA A 536 -24.61 -14.14 -14.41
N ARG A 537 -25.73 -13.43 -14.56
CA ARG A 537 -26.82 -13.84 -15.45
C ARG A 537 -26.81 -12.95 -16.69
N ARG A 538 -26.67 -13.56 -17.85
CA ARG A 538 -26.77 -12.84 -19.12
C ARG A 538 -28.23 -12.78 -19.55
N HIS A 539 -28.76 -11.56 -19.67
CA HIS A 539 -30.02 -11.33 -20.35
C HIS A 539 -29.70 -10.99 -21.80
N ASP A 540 -30.48 -11.57 -22.73
CA ASP A 540 -30.50 -11.07 -24.10
C ASP A 540 -31.16 -9.70 -24.04
N VAL A 541 -30.33 -8.65 -23.91
CA VAL A 541 -30.80 -7.28 -24.03
C VAL A 541 -31.16 -7.09 -25.51
N GLU A 542 -32.43 -7.32 -25.85
CA GLU A 542 -33.05 -6.53 -26.91
C GLU A 542 -32.85 -5.08 -26.48
N GLN A 543 -31.84 -4.44 -27.07
CA GLN A 543 -31.72 -3.00 -27.01
C GLN A 543 -32.99 -2.45 -27.66
N GLU A 544 -34.02 -2.16 -26.85
CA GLU A 544 -34.71 -0.90 -27.03
C GLU A 544 -33.62 0.14 -26.85
N ALA A 545 -32.96 0.48 -27.96
CA ALA A 545 -32.12 1.64 -28.05
C ALA A 545 -33.04 2.80 -27.71
N ASN A 546 -33.12 3.14 -26.43
CA ASN A 546 -33.51 4.45 -26.01
C ASN A 546 -32.33 5.33 -26.41
N VAL A 547 -32.22 5.57 -27.72
CA VAL A 547 -31.34 6.57 -28.29
C VAL A 547 -31.63 7.81 -27.46
N PRO A 548 -30.65 8.38 -26.74
CA PRO A 548 -30.82 9.68 -26.13
C PRO A 548 -31.29 10.56 -27.27
N THR A 549 -32.58 10.89 -27.26
CA THR A 549 -33.17 11.65 -28.34
C THR A 549 -32.40 12.95 -28.28
N ALA A 550 -31.60 13.23 -29.32
CA ALA A 550 -30.81 14.44 -29.41
C ALA A 550 -31.72 15.57 -28.95
N ALA A 551 -31.34 16.20 -27.84
CA ALA A 551 -32.18 17.19 -27.19
C ALA A 551 -32.67 18.14 -28.27
N ASP A 552 -33.97 18.09 -28.56
CA ASP A 552 -34.60 19.13 -29.35
C ASP A 552 -34.18 20.43 -28.66
N GLY A 553 -33.57 21.35 -29.42
CA GLY A 553 -33.07 22.63 -28.94
C GLY A 553 -34.17 23.58 -28.49
N SER A 554 -35.22 23.06 -27.85
CA SER A 554 -36.52 23.71 -27.69
C SER A 554 -36.89 24.03 -26.24
N ALA A 555 -36.07 23.75 -25.23
CA ALA A 555 -36.21 24.41 -23.93
C ALA A 555 -34.92 24.38 -23.10
N LEU A 556 -34.33 25.56 -22.87
CA LEU A 556 -33.32 25.78 -21.82
C LEU A 556 -33.89 25.52 -20.41
N MET A 557 -35.20 25.27 -20.29
CA MET A 557 -35.91 25.00 -19.03
C MET A 557 -36.09 23.50 -18.77
N ALA A 558 -35.97 23.11 -17.50
CA ALA A 558 -36.25 21.77 -16.98
C ALA A 558 -36.86 21.85 -15.56
N PRO A 559 -37.63 20.85 -15.11
CA PRO A 559 -38.03 20.74 -13.71
C PRO A 559 -36.82 20.41 -12.82
N LEU A 560 -36.97 20.56 -11.50
CA LEU A 560 -36.01 19.99 -10.53
C LEU A 560 -36.19 18.48 -10.44
N SER A 561 -35.10 17.76 -10.17
CA SER A 561 -35.19 16.37 -9.71
C SER A 561 -35.81 16.30 -8.30
N LEU A 562 -36.24 15.12 -7.87
CA LEU A 562 -36.78 14.92 -6.51
C LEU A 562 -35.77 15.36 -5.44
N ALA A 563 -34.50 14.98 -5.60
CA ALA A 563 -33.41 15.37 -4.70
C ALA A 563 -33.20 16.90 -4.69
N GLN A 564 -33.10 17.53 -5.87
CA GLN A 564 -32.98 18.99 -5.97
C GLN A 564 -34.18 19.71 -5.36
N ASN A 565 -35.40 19.18 -5.52
CA ASN A 565 -36.61 19.76 -4.94
C ASN A 565 -36.59 19.64 -3.41
N SER A 566 -36.19 18.49 -2.86
CA SER A 566 -36.01 18.29 -1.41
C SER A 566 -34.98 19.26 -0.84
N LEU A 567 -33.81 19.39 -1.49
CA LEU A 567 -32.77 20.35 -1.12
C LEU A 567 -33.28 21.80 -1.19
N TRP A 568 -34.01 22.15 -2.25
CA TRP A 568 -34.58 23.48 -2.44
C TRP A 568 -35.57 23.87 -1.33
N LYS A 569 -36.44 22.95 -0.90
CA LYS A 569 -37.37 23.19 0.22
C LYS A 569 -36.61 23.56 1.50
N ILE A 570 -35.53 22.83 1.79
CA ILE A 570 -34.70 23.11 2.98
C ILE A 570 -33.96 24.43 2.80
N TYR A 571 -33.39 24.68 1.63
CA TYR A 571 -32.69 25.93 1.31
C TYR A 571 -33.60 27.16 1.49
N ALA A 572 -34.85 27.07 1.03
CA ALA A 572 -35.86 28.10 1.25
C ALA A 572 -36.25 28.25 2.72
N ALA A 573 -36.40 27.14 3.46
CA ALA A 573 -36.73 27.17 4.89
C ALA A 573 -35.65 27.84 5.75
N PHE A 574 -34.38 27.70 5.37
CA PHE A 574 -33.24 28.37 6.01
C PHE A 574 -32.89 29.73 5.38
N GLY A 575 -33.83 30.34 4.66
CA GLY A 575 -33.71 31.72 4.18
C GLY A 575 -32.63 31.92 3.11
N PHE A 576 -32.32 30.90 2.32
CA PHE A 576 -31.35 30.95 1.22
C PHE A 576 -29.91 31.28 1.67
N GLY A 577 -29.52 30.83 2.87
CA GLY A 577 -28.19 31.05 3.45
C GLY A 577 -27.07 30.16 2.89
N GLU A 578 -25.88 30.25 3.48
CA GLU A 578 -24.66 29.53 3.03
C GLU A 578 -24.60 28.03 3.38
N ILE A 579 -25.64 27.47 4.02
CA ILE A 579 -25.64 26.11 4.58
C ILE A 579 -25.43 24.98 3.56
N PHE A 580 -25.67 25.25 2.27
CA PHE A 580 -25.47 24.30 1.17
C PHE A 580 -24.33 24.69 0.24
N ASN A 581 -23.45 25.57 0.70
CA ASN A 581 -22.17 25.77 0.04
C ASN A 581 -21.25 24.58 0.31
N LEU A 582 -20.49 24.22 -0.71
CA LEU A 582 -19.41 23.24 -0.68
C LEU A 582 -18.08 23.98 -0.89
N PRO A 583 -17.46 24.51 0.20
CA PRO A 583 -16.17 25.17 0.11
C PRO A 583 -15.03 24.14 0.10
N PHE A 584 -14.30 24.11 -1.01
CA PHE A 584 -13.04 23.37 -1.14
C PHE A 584 -11.87 24.32 -1.35
N ALA A 585 -10.66 23.87 -1.00
CA ALA A 585 -9.45 24.62 -1.27
C ALA A 585 -8.31 23.69 -1.66
N LEU A 586 -7.56 24.07 -2.69
CA LEU A 586 -6.39 23.35 -3.17
C LEU A 586 -5.15 24.23 -3.04
N ARG A 587 -4.16 23.75 -2.30
CA ARG A 587 -2.82 24.33 -2.24
C ARG A 587 -1.95 23.66 -3.28
N PHE A 588 -1.45 24.44 -4.23
CA PHE A 588 -0.50 23.95 -5.23
C PHE A 588 0.92 23.99 -4.67
N LEU A 589 1.62 22.86 -4.74
CA LEU A 589 3.03 22.75 -4.33
C LEU A 589 3.96 23.21 -5.46
N ASP A 590 3.53 22.99 -6.70
CA ASP A 590 4.16 23.50 -7.92
C ASP A 590 3.35 24.64 -8.52
N ARG A 591 3.99 25.55 -9.26
CA ARG A 591 3.28 26.66 -9.90
C ARG A 591 2.31 26.14 -10.97
N VAL A 592 1.04 26.55 -10.86
CA VAL A 592 0.01 26.27 -11.86
C VAL A 592 -0.23 27.49 -12.74
N ASP A 593 -0.41 27.26 -14.05
CA ASP A 593 -0.81 28.32 -14.97
C ASP A 593 -2.32 28.55 -14.85
N GLU A 594 -2.69 29.64 -14.21
CA GLU A 594 -4.08 30.00 -13.93
C GLU A 594 -4.91 30.24 -15.20
N ALA A 595 -4.28 30.66 -16.31
CA ALA A 595 -4.99 30.92 -17.56
C ALA A 595 -5.32 29.60 -18.29
N ILE A 596 -4.36 28.66 -18.28
CA ILE A 596 -4.58 27.29 -18.77
C ILE A 596 -5.64 26.60 -17.90
N PHE A 597 -5.56 26.77 -16.58
CA PHE A 597 -6.54 26.24 -15.63
C PHE A 597 -7.95 26.76 -15.91
N ALA A 598 -8.11 28.08 -16.06
CA ALA A 598 -9.40 28.68 -16.39
C ALA A 598 -9.97 28.09 -17.69
N ARG A 599 -9.14 27.94 -18.73
CA ARG A 599 -9.60 27.37 -20.00
C ARG A 599 -9.97 25.89 -19.88
N ALA A 600 -9.20 25.11 -19.11
CA ALA A 600 -9.50 23.70 -18.86
C ALA A 600 -10.81 23.52 -18.08
N PHE A 601 -11.05 24.35 -17.06
CA PHE A 601 -12.30 24.31 -16.30
C PHE A 601 -13.49 24.77 -17.15
N GLN A 602 -13.30 25.75 -18.04
CA GLN A 602 -14.32 26.15 -19.01
C GLN A 602 -14.74 24.96 -19.89
N ASP A 603 -13.81 24.12 -20.35
CA ASP A 603 -14.16 22.95 -21.17
C ASP A 603 -15.02 21.93 -20.39
N VAL A 604 -14.83 21.82 -19.07
CA VAL A 604 -15.69 21.01 -18.18
C VAL A 604 -17.09 21.62 -18.04
N LEU A 605 -17.19 22.95 -17.90
CA LEU A 605 -18.49 23.66 -17.88
C LEU A 605 -19.26 23.51 -19.20
N GLU A 606 -18.56 23.56 -20.33
CA GLU A 606 -19.16 23.37 -21.66
C GLU A 606 -19.73 21.94 -21.78
N ARG A 607 -18.96 20.94 -21.32
CA ARG A 607 -19.32 19.51 -21.33
C ARG A 607 -20.49 19.17 -20.41
N HIS A 608 -20.55 19.74 -19.20
CA HIS A 608 -21.58 19.42 -18.20
C HIS A 608 -22.54 20.58 -17.96
N SER A 609 -23.72 20.48 -18.56
CA SER A 609 -24.79 21.49 -18.40
C SER A 609 -25.21 21.72 -16.95
N GLY A 610 -25.10 20.71 -16.07
CA GLY A 610 -25.43 20.81 -14.64
C GLY A 610 -24.71 21.96 -13.94
N LEU A 611 -23.41 22.13 -14.19
CA LEU A 611 -22.59 23.18 -13.59
C LEU A 611 -22.93 24.60 -14.07
N ARG A 612 -23.55 24.72 -15.25
CA ARG A 612 -23.95 26.00 -15.86
C ARG A 612 -25.46 26.21 -15.85
N THR A 613 -26.11 25.82 -14.74
CA THR A 613 -27.56 25.91 -14.55
C THR A 613 -27.92 26.96 -13.51
N LEU A 614 -28.90 27.79 -13.84
CA LEU A 614 -29.57 28.71 -12.93
C LEU A 614 -30.88 28.09 -12.41
N PHE A 615 -31.34 28.53 -11.26
CA PHE A 615 -32.57 28.06 -10.62
C PHE A 615 -33.56 29.21 -10.50
N ARG A 616 -34.59 29.19 -11.33
CA ARG A 616 -35.55 30.30 -11.44
C ARG A 616 -36.96 29.84 -11.10
N GLN A 617 -37.66 30.70 -10.37
CA GLN A 617 -39.09 30.55 -10.17
C GLN A 617 -39.84 30.85 -11.48
N GLN A 618 -40.77 29.97 -11.82
CA GLN A 618 -41.65 30.08 -12.97
C GLN A 618 -42.92 30.87 -12.61
N GLU A 619 -43.72 31.22 -13.61
CA GLU A 619 -44.95 32.00 -13.42
C GLU A 619 -45.99 31.30 -12.53
N ASP A 620 -45.96 29.97 -12.46
CA ASP A 620 -46.83 29.16 -11.61
C ASP A 620 -46.34 29.02 -10.15
N GLY A 621 -45.20 29.64 -9.83
CA GLY A 621 -44.57 29.60 -8.51
C GLY A 621 -43.64 28.41 -8.27
N THR A 622 -43.54 27.46 -9.21
CA THR A 622 -42.59 26.33 -9.13
C THR A 622 -41.18 26.79 -9.51
N VAL A 623 -40.14 26.08 -9.03
CA VAL A 623 -38.76 26.39 -9.41
C VAL A 623 -38.29 25.41 -10.47
N GLY A 624 -37.63 25.93 -11.50
CA GLY A 624 -37.05 25.16 -12.59
C GLY A 624 -35.59 25.48 -12.82
N GLN A 625 -34.93 24.58 -13.53
CA GLN A 625 -33.57 24.70 -14.02
C GLN A 625 -33.56 25.47 -15.33
N LEU A 626 -32.76 26.53 -15.43
CA LEU A 626 -32.47 27.25 -16.66
C LEU A 626 -31.00 27.04 -17.04
N ILE A 627 -30.77 26.32 -18.13
CA ILE A 627 -29.43 25.99 -18.61
C ILE A 627 -28.85 27.21 -19.34
N VAL A 628 -27.65 27.65 -18.96
CA VAL A 628 -26.91 28.70 -19.68
C VAL A 628 -26.21 28.07 -20.87
N ALA A 629 -26.36 28.62 -22.08
CA ALA A 629 -25.71 28.09 -23.27
C ALA A 629 -24.17 28.29 -23.19
N PRO A 630 -23.35 27.38 -23.77
CA PRO A 630 -21.89 27.50 -23.75
C PRO A 630 -21.38 28.87 -24.26
N GLU A 631 -22.03 29.43 -25.27
CA GLU A 631 -21.65 30.71 -25.87
C GLU A 631 -21.88 31.90 -24.93
N ASP A 632 -22.82 31.77 -23.99
CA ASP A 632 -23.20 32.80 -23.03
C ASP A 632 -22.41 32.73 -21.72
N LEU A 633 -21.56 31.70 -21.53
CA LEU A 633 -20.75 31.55 -20.31
C LEU A 633 -19.87 32.77 -20.02
N GLY A 634 -19.43 33.49 -21.06
CA GLY A 634 -18.63 34.71 -20.92
C GLY A 634 -19.37 35.89 -20.26
N ALA A 635 -20.70 35.83 -20.16
CA ALA A 635 -21.51 36.84 -19.47
C ALA A 635 -21.51 36.67 -17.94
N TYR A 636 -21.02 35.53 -17.43
CA TYR A 636 -21.02 35.19 -16.01
C TYR A 636 -19.59 35.18 -15.47
N LYS A 637 -19.36 35.87 -14.34
CA LYS A 637 -18.06 35.83 -13.66
C LYS A 637 -18.04 34.65 -12.67
N TRP A 638 -17.26 33.63 -13.01
CA TRP A 638 -17.10 32.42 -12.19
C TRP A 638 -15.63 32.10 -11.86
N PHE A 639 -14.66 32.79 -12.49
CA PHE A 639 -13.22 32.59 -12.29
C PHE A 639 -12.51 33.90 -11.95
N TRP A 640 -11.62 33.88 -10.95
CA TRP A 640 -10.76 35.00 -10.54
C TRP A 640 -9.30 34.57 -10.46
N HIS A 641 -8.43 35.30 -11.15
CA HIS A 641 -6.98 35.13 -11.08
C HIS A 641 -6.41 35.67 -9.76
N SER A 642 -5.22 35.20 -9.38
CA SER A 642 -4.52 35.64 -8.17
C SER A 642 -4.28 37.15 -8.12
N HIS A 643 -4.02 37.80 -9.26
CA HIS A 643 -3.82 39.25 -9.34
C HIS A 643 -5.11 40.07 -9.20
N GLU A 644 -6.28 39.46 -9.39
CA GLU A 644 -7.59 40.09 -9.16
C GLU A 644 -8.02 39.96 -7.69
N SER A 645 -7.38 39.05 -6.96
CA SER A 645 -7.64 38.79 -5.55
C SER A 645 -6.83 39.74 -4.68
N GLN A 646 -7.49 40.39 -3.73
CA GLN A 646 -6.76 40.93 -2.57
C GLN A 646 -6.32 39.75 -1.68
N ALA A 647 -5.38 39.98 -0.75
CA ALA A 647 -5.10 39.04 0.33
C ALA A 647 -6.39 38.82 1.13
N GLY A 648 -7.16 37.83 0.72
CA GLY A 648 -8.53 37.59 1.14
C GLY A 648 -8.57 36.33 1.98
N ASP A 649 -9.28 36.41 3.10
CA ASP A 649 -9.54 35.29 3.98
C ASP A 649 -10.43 34.26 3.25
N ARG A 650 -9.98 32.99 3.19
CA ARG A 650 -10.72 31.87 2.59
C ARG A 650 -12.13 31.73 3.17
N ASN A 651 -12.32 32.13 4.43
CA ASN A 651 -13.61 32.11 5.10
C ASN A 651 -14.63 33.06 4.46
N GLN A 652 -14.18 34.16 3.84
CA GLN A 652 -15.08 35.06 3.13
C GLN A 652 -15.65 34.44 1.86
N GLU A 653 -14.86 33.64 1.12
CA GLU A 653 -15.38 32.90 -0.02
C GLU A 653 -16.34 31.78 0.44
N ALA A 654 -16.01 31.06 1.52
CA ALA A 654 -16.89 30.03 2.06
C ALA A 654 -18.27 30.57 2.48
N ALA A 655 -18.29 31.79 3.04
CA ALA A 655 -19.51 32.49 3.47
C ALA A 655 -20.26 33.21 2.33
N TYR A 656 -19.83 33.08 1.08
CA TYR A 656 -20.49 33.73 -0.05
C TYR A 656 -21.90 33.18 -0.27
N ARG A 657 -22.91 34.05 -0.37
CA ARG A 657 -24.30 33.64 -0.61
C ARG A 657 -24.62 33.71 -2.08
N PHE A 658 -24.98 32.56 -2.66
CA PHE A 658 -25.37 32.48 -4.05
C PHE A 658 -26.78 33.04 -4.31
N ASP A 659 -26.94 33.88 -5.33
CA ASP A 659 -28.22 34.11 -6.00
C ASP A 659 -28.36 33.16 -7.20
N LEU A 660 -28.81 31.93 -6.90
CA LEU A 660 -28.98 30.87 -7.89
C LEU A 660 -29.85 31.25 -9.10
N SER A 661 -30.64 32.32 -9.03
CA SER A 661 -31.49 32.78 -10.12
C SER A 661 -30.77 33.64 -11.17
N HIS A 662 -29.65 34.28 -10.80
CA HIS A 662 -28.91 35.22 -11.64
C HIS A 662 -27.42 34.90 -11.80
N GLU A 663 -26.82 34.10 -10.92
CA GLU A 663 -25.41 33.72 -11.02
C GLU A 663 -25.21 32.21 -11.07
N LEU A 664 -24.07 31.82 -11.64
CA LEU A 664 -23.70 30.42 -11.68
C LEU A 664 -23.41 29.91 -10.25
N PRO A 665 -23.82 28.68 -9.92
CA PRO A 665 -23.66 28.07 -8.60
C PRO A 665 -22.23 27.60 -8.30
N LEU A 666 -21.23 28.36 -8.78
CA LEU A 666 -19.81 28.06 -8.55
C LEU A 666 -18.93 29.30 -8.64
N ARG A 667 -17.84 29.29 -7.88
CA ARG A 667 -16.80 30.33 -7.87
C ARG A 667 -15.42 29.71 -7.69
N LEU A 668 -14.51 30.03 -8.59
CA LEU A 668 -13.12 29.59 -8.57
C LEU A 668 -12.20 30.78 -8.42
N ARG A 669 -11.47 30.86 -7.32
CA ARG A 669 -10.60 32.02 -7.04
C ARG A 669 -9.21 31.57 -6.64
N PHE A 670 -8.21 32.00 -7.41
CA PHE A 670 -6.81 31.89 -7.01
C PHE A 670 -6.45 32.98 -5.99
N LEU A 671 -5.73 32.56 -4.95
CA LEU A 671 -5.16 33.36 -3.88
C LEU A 671 -3.66 33.07 -3.80
N ILE A 672 -2.88 34.02 -3.31
CA ILE A 672 -1.47 33.80 -2.95
C ILE A 672 -1.37 33.84 -1.45
N GLU A 673 -0.82 32.79 -0.85
CA GLU A 673 -0.57 32.78 0.59
C GLU A 673 0.64 33.66 0.92
N GLU A 674 0.46 34.65 1.80
CA GLU A 674 1.50 35.65 2.10
C GLU A 674 2.77 35.04 2.71
N GLU A 675 2.63 34.01 3.53
CA GLU A 675 3.75 33.38 4.26
C GLU A 675 4.63 32.52 3.36
N SER A 676 4.01 31.70 2.50
CA SER A 676 4.72 30.71 1.67
C SER A 676 4.91 31.15 0.21
N GLY A 677 4.14 32.15 -0.26
CA GLY A 677 4.06 32.53 -1.66
C GLY A 677 3.37 31.49 -2.56
N GLN A 678 2.77 30.44 -2.00
CA GLN A 678 2.11 29.38 -2.76
C GLN A 678 0.75 29.83 -3.31
N GLN A 679 0.36 29.25 -4.46
CA GLN A 679 -0.97 29.44 -5.04
C GLN A 679 -1.98 28.54 -4.33
N VAL A 680 -3.06 29.14 -3.84
CA VAL A 680 -4.20 28.46 -3.24
C VAL A 680 -5.43 28.75 -4.09
N LEU A 681 -6.09 27.70 -4.58
CA LEU A 681 -7.36 27.81 -5.31
C LEU A 681 -8.52 27.55 -4.36
N SER A 682 -9.36 28.55 -4.14
CA SER A 682 -10.69 28.38 -3.54
C SER A 682 -11.68 27.90 -4.59
N LEU A 683 -12.38 26.81 -4.30
CA LEU A 683 -13.38 26.13 -5.12
C LEU A 683 -14.69 26.10 -4.35
N LEU A 684 -15.56 27.07 -4.59
CA LEU A 684 -16.87 27.13 -3.95
C LEU A 684 -17.94 26.68 -4.92
N PHE A 685 -18.76 25.72 -4.52
CA PHE A 685 -19.94 25.28 -5.28
C PHE A 685 -21.19 25.36 -4.42
N HIS A 686 -22.36 25.51 -5.05
CA HIS A 686 -23.63 25.22 -4.39
C HIS A 686 -23.99 23.75 -4.59
N HIS A 687 -24.46 23.07 -3.54
CA HIS A 687 -24.77 21.65 -3.58
C HIS A 687 -25.84 21.24 -4.61
N MET A 688 -26.59 22.22 -5.17
CA MET A 688 -27.65 22.00 -6.18
C MET A 688 -27.12 21.51 -7.54
N VAL A 689 -25.82 21.69 -7.81
CA VAL A 689 -25.19 21.31 -9.09
C VAL A 689 -24.04 20.33 -8.95
N LEU A 690 -23.63 20.03 -7.72
CA LEU A 690 -22.47 19.20 -7.45
C LEU A 690 -22.74 18.34 -6.21
N ASP A 691 -22.54 17.03 -6.37
CA ASP A 691 -22.50 16.05 -5.30
C ASP A 691 -21.09 15.45 -5.15
N GLU A 692 -20.90 14.60 -4.14
CA GLU A 692 -19.62 13.97 -3.82
C GLU A 692 -19.10 13.08 -4.95
N TRP A 693 -20.00 12.41 -5.68
CA TRP A 693 -19.64 11.63 -6.87
C TRP A 693 -19.10 12.55 -7.97
N SER A 694 -19.81 13.66 -8.20
CA SER A 694 -19.48 14.64 -9.24
C SER A 694 -18.13 15.31 -8.99
N VAL A 695 -17.73 15.51 -7.73
CA VAL A 695 -16.41 16.05 -7.37
C VAL A 695 -15.28 15.22 -7.99
N ASN A 696 -15.33 13.90 -7.84
CA ASN A 696 -14.27 13.02 -8.34
C ASN A 696 -14.24 12.99 -9.87
N LEU A 697 -15.41 12.95 -10.52
CA LEU A 697 -15.53 13.00 -11.97
C LEU A 697 -15.03 14.34 -12.54
N MET A 698 -15.40 15.46 -11.90
CA MET A 698 -14.95 16.80 -12.27
C MET A 698 -13.43 16.90 -12.21
N MET A 699 -12.79 16.39 -11.15
CA MET A 699 -11.33 16.45 -11.01
C MET A 699 -10.60 15.60 -12.05
N ASP A 700 -11.14 14.43 -12.43
CA ASP A 700 -10.58 13.61 -13.51
C ASP A 700 -10.63 14.33 -14.86
N GLU A 701 -11.79 14.88 -15.20
CA GLU A 701 -11.97 15.60 -16.46
C GLU A 701 -11.16 16.91 -16.50
N LEU A 702 -11.05 17.60 -15.37
CA LEU A 702 -10.21 18.79 -15.23
C LEU A 702 -8.74 18.46 -15.43
N GLY A 703 -8.23 17.38 -14.83
CA GLY A 703 -6.85 16.94 -15.04
C GLY A 703 -6.58 16.58 -16.50
N HIS A 704 -7.53 15.89 -17.16
CA HIS A 704 -7.45 15.60 -18.59
C HIS A 704 -7.43 16.87 -19.44
N ALA A 705 -8.34 17.81 -19.19
CA ALA A 705 -8.45 19.07 -19.93
C ALA A 705 -7.20 19.94 -19.73
N TYR A 706 -6.71 20.06 -18.49
CA TYR A 706 -5.51 20.82 -18.18
C TYR A 706 -4.29 20.29 -18.92
N ARG A 707 -4.08 18.96 -18.92
CA ARG A 707 -3.00 18.31 -19.68
C ARG A 707 -3.04 18.65 -21.17
N GLN A 708 -4.22 18.58 -21.81
CA GLN A 708 -4.34 18.88 -23.24
C GLN A 708 -4.16 20.37 -23.53
N ARG A 709 -4.73 21.24 -22.69
CA ARG A 709 -4.61 22.70 -22.83
C ARG A 709 -3.18 23.18 -22.60
N ALA A 710 -2.45 22.58 -21.67
CA ALA A 710 -1.02 22.83 -21.46
C ALA A 710 -0.18 22.47 -22.70
N ALA A 711 -0.58 21.45 -23.45
CA ALA A 711 0.01 21.10 -24.75
C ALA A 711 -0.50 21.95 -25.93
N GLY A 712 -1.33 22.97 -25.68
CA GLY A 712 -1.90 23.85 -26.72
C GLY A 712 -3.02 23.20 -27.54
N LYS A 713 -3.62 22.10 -27.08
CA LYS A 713 -4.68 21.35 -27.78
C LYS A 713 -6.02 21.51 -27.04
N ALA A 714 -7.13 21.36 -27.75
CA ALA A 714 -8.45 21.24 -27.13
C ALA A 714 -8.68 19.80 -26.65
N PRO A 715 -9.33 19.58 -25.48
CA PRO A 715 -9.55 18.25 -24.94
C PRO A 715 -10.38 17.37 -25.89
N ILE A 716 -9.98 16.11 -26.01
CA ILE A 716 -10.71 15.09 -26.76
C ILE A 716 -11.35 14.13 -25.76
N TRP A 717 -12.68 14.19 -25.66
CA TRP A 717 -13.45 13.42 -24.71
C TRP A 717 -13.81 12.02 -25.22
N ALA A 718 -13.85 11.05 -24.31
CA ALA A 718 -14.49 9.77 -24.57
C ALA A 718 -16.01 9.90 -24.31
N GLY A 719 -16.82 9.80 -25.37
CA GLY A 719 -18.28 9.89 -25.28
C GLY A 719 -18.83 11.25 -24.83
N GLN A 720 -20.16 11.30 -24.73
CA GLN A 720 -20.90 12.48 -24.27
C GLN A 720 -21.82 12.08 -23.12
N PRO A 721 -21.61 12.59 -21.90
CA PRO A 721 -22.49 12.34 -20.76
C PRO A 721 -23.89 12.84 -21.04
N ALA A 722 -24.89 12.13 -20.50
CA ALA A 722 -26.26 12.60 -20.54
C ALA A 722 -26.40 13.90 -19.70
N PRO A 723 -27.10 14.94 -20.21
CA PRO A 723 -27.36 16.14 -19.43
C PRO A 723 -28.17 15.83 -18.17
N PHE A 724 -27.77 16.40 -17.03
CA PHE A 724 -28.49 16.24 -15.75
C PHE A 724 -29.98 16.63 -15.87
N GLN A 725 -30.29 17.63 -16.68
CA GLN A 725 -31.67 18.11 -16.85
C GLN A 725 -32.55 17.09 -17.55
N GLU A 726 -31.97 16.18 -18.35
CA GLU A 726 -32.75 15.10 -18.94
C GLU A 726 -33.15 14.07 -17.90
N PHE A 727 -32.25 13.73 -16.97
CA PHE A 727 -32.59 12.91 -15.80
C PHE A 727 -33.77 13.51 -15.03
N ALA A 728 -33.71 14.80 -14.72
CA ALA A 728 -34.80 15.49 -14.02
C ALA A 728 -36.12 15.45 -14.81
N ARG A 729 -36.07 15.61 -16.15
CA ARG A 729 -37.28 15.51 -16.99
C ARG A 729 -37.85 14.10 -17.04
N LEU A 730 -37.00 13.07 -17.11
CA LEU A 730 -37.44 11.67 -17.12
C LEU A 730 -38.06 11.29 -15.77
N GLN A 731 -37.40 11.64 -14.67
CA GLN A 731 -37.93 11.41 -13.32
C GLN A 731 -39.27 12.13 -13.12
N HIS A 732 -39.38 13.38 -13.57
CA HIS A 732 -40.64 14.12 -13.49
C HIS A 732 -41.76 13.50 -14.33
N ARG A 733 -41.44 12.97 -15.53
CA ARG A 733 -42.40 12.26 -16.40
C ARG A 733 -42.83 10.92 -15.81
N ALA A 734 -41.91 10.18 -15.19
CA ALA A 734 -42.18 8.88 -14.56
C ALA A 734 -43.00 9.02 -13.28
N GLY A 735 -42.83 10.14 -12.55
CA GLY A 735 -43.45 10.36 -11.26
C GLY A 735 -42.76 9.60 -10.13
N LEU A 736 -43.33 9.71 -8.92
CA LEU A 736 -42.80 9.04 -7.72
C LEU A 736 -43.01 7.53 -7.81
N ASN A 737 -41.96 6.74 -7.57
CA ASN A 737 -42.06 5.29 -7.52
C ASN A 737 -42.65 4.86 -6.17
N GLN A 738 -43.92 4.43 -6.18
CA GLN A 738 -44.63 4.04 -4.96
C GLN A 738 -44.00 2.81 -4.27
N ALA A 739 -43.48 1.84 -5.02
CA ALA A 739 -42.88 0.65 -4.42
C ALA A 739 -41.60 0.99 -3.63
N HIS A 740 -40.81 1.95 -4.12
CA HIS A 740 -39.61 2.43 -3.42
C HIS A 740 -39.99 3.22 -2.16
N LEU A 741 -41.06 4.04 -2.23
CA LEU A 741 -41.59 4.72 -1.05
C LEU A 741 -42.10 3.72 -0.01
N ASP A 742 -42.88 2.72 -0.43
CA ASP A 742 -43.44 1.69 0.45
C ASP A 742 -42.31 0.96 1.19
N TYR A 743 -41.23 0.59 0.51
CA TYR A 743 -40.03 -0.01 1.12
C TYR A 743 -39.50 0.80 2.30
N TRP A 744 -39.32 2.12 2.13
CA TRP A 744 -38.83 2.99 3.18
C TRP A 744 -39.83 3.17 4.31
N THR A 745 -41.11 3.35 3.98
CA THR A 745 -42.15 3.51 5.00
C THR A 745 -42.32 2.24 5.84
N ASP A 746 -42.11 1.05 5.26
CA ASP A 746 -42.15 -0.22 5.98
C ASP A 746 -40.89 -0.44 6.82
N MET A 747 -39.69 -0.11 6.31
CA MET A 747 -38.44 -0.19 7.07
C MET A 747 -38.47 0.71 8.33
N LEU A 748 -39.04 1.90 8.20
CA LEU A 748 -39.00 2.94 9.22
C LEU A 748 -40.31 3.06 10.01
N ARG A 749 -41.25 2.14 9.77
CA ARG A 749 -42.49 2.04 10.53
C ARG A 749 -42.18 1.75 11.99
N ASP A 750 -42.83 2.52 12.87
CA ASP A 750 -42.71 2.41 14.33
C ASP A 750 -41.28 2.55 14.89
N SER A 751 -40.34 3.08 14.09
CA SER A 751 -38.97 3.37 14.52
C SER A 751 -38.96 4.43 15.63
N PRO A 752 -37.96 4.41 16.53
CA PRO A 752 -37.82 5.43 17.57
C PRO A 752 -37.60 6.80 16.91
N ARG A 753 -38.41 7.79 17.32
CA ARG A 753 -38.34 9.18 16.86
C ARG A 753 -37.75 10.06 17.97
N ASN A 754 -37.03 11.13 17.61
CA ASN A 754 -36.40 12.05 18.57
C ASN A 754 -35.52 11.33 19.62
N GLN A 755 -34.88 10.23 19.23
CA GLN A 755 -34.15 9.36 20.15
C GLN A 755 -32.93 10.08 20.70
N GLN A 756 -32.91 10.32 22.02
CA GLN A 756 -31.74 10.84 22.71
C GLN A 756 -30.75 9.71 22.96
N ILE A 757 -29.51 9.88 22.51
CA ILE A 757 -28.44 8.90 22.71
C ILE A 757 -27.92 8.93 24.15
N LEU A 758 -27.77 10.14 24.71
CA LEU A 758 -27.33 10.39 26.07
C LEU A 758 -28.31 11.37 26.75
N PRO A 759 -28.39 11.40 28.09
CA PRO A 759 -29.22 12.38 28.80
C PRO A 759 -28.81 13.81 28.43
N ARG A 760 -29.79 14.69 28.20
CA ARG A 760 -29.51 16.09 27.85
C ARG A 760 -28.69 16.78 28.95
N PRO A 761 -27.68 17.60 28.61
CA PRO A 761 -26.94 18.39 29.59
C PRO A 761 -27.89 19.22 30.46
N ALA A 762 -27.58 19.35 31.75
CA ALA A 762 -28.26 20.33 32.60
C ALA A 762 -28.05 21.72 31.98
N ALA A 763 -29.09 22.53 31.88
CA ALA A 763 -29.00 23.86 31.28
C ALA A 763 -27.86 24.65 31.94
N CYS A 764 -26.78 24.89 31.21
CA CYS A 764 -25.71 25.77 31.66
C CYS A 764 -26.15 27.22 31.47
N ASP A 765 -25.97 28.04 32.51
CA ASP A 765 -26.20 29.48 32.43
C ASP A 765 -25.38 30.09 31.27
N ASP A 766 -26.09 30.83 30.42
CA ASP A 766 -25.65 31.48 29.19
C ASP A 766 -24.39 32.36 29.37
N ALA A 767 -24.10 32.77 30.62
CA ALA A 767 -23.00 33.64 30.99
C ALA A 767 -21.61 32.97 31.07
N SER A 768 -21.52 31.64 30.91
CA SER A 768 -20.27 30.87 31.03
C SER A 768 -19.63 30.45 29.70
N ARG A 769 -20.23 30.80 28.55
CA ARG A 769 -19.64 30.53 27.23
C ARG A 769 -18.42 31.42 27.00
N SER A 770 -17.22 30.84 27.15
CA SER A 770 -15.99 31.45 26.61
C SER A 770 -16.10 31.57 25.08
N PRO A 771 -15.60 32.66 24.45
CA PRO A 771 -15.67 32.85 22.99
C PRO A 771 -14.92 31.80 22.17
N SER A 772 -14.10 30.94 22.80
CA SER A 772 -13.36 29.86 22.13
C SER A 772 -14.20 28.59 21.86
N ASN A 773 -15.48 28.58 22.25
CA ASN A 773 -16.38 27.42 22.11
C ASN A 773 -17.46 27.63 21.02
N ALA A 774 -17.16 28.41 19.98
CA ALA A 774 -18.01 28.50 18.80
C ALA A 774 -17.58 27.42 17.78
N GLY A 775 -18.24 26.26 17.80
CA GLY A 775 -18.02 25.15 16.87
C GLY A 775 -17.42 23.91 17.54
N GLY A 776 -18.26 22.94 17.87
CA GLY A 776 -17.87 21.70 18.54
C GLY A 776 -17.63 20.56 17.54
N TRP A 777 -16.38 20.32 17.18
CA TRP A 777 -15.98 19.13 16.43
C TRP A 777 -14.77 18.48 17.06
N VAL A 778 -14.60 17.18 16.84
CA VAL A 778 -13.42 16.43 17.27
C VAL A 778 -12.96 15.48 16.18
N GLU A 779 -11.64 15.30 16.09
CA GLU A 779 -11.01 14.41 15.12
C GLU A 779 -10.50 13.13 15.78
N LEU A 780 -10.74 12.02 15.11
CA LEU A 780 -10.23 10.69 15.46
C LEU A 780 -9.32 10.23 14.33
N LYS A 781 -8.01 10.29 14.54
CA LYS A 781 -7.03 9.73 13.61
C LYS A 781 -6.71 8.29 14.03
N LEU A 782 -6.98 7.33 13.15
CA LEU A 782 -6.69 5.93 13.42
C LEU A 782 -5.23 5.60 13.08
N GLU A 783 -4.60 4.81 13.95
CA GLU A 783 -3.26 4.27 13.69
C GLU A 783 -3.29 3.29 12.49
N SER A 784 -2.16 3.13 11.81
CA SER A 784 -2.04 2.26 10.64
C SER A 784 -2.45 0.82 10.98
N ALA A 785 -2.02 0.29 12.12
CA ALA A 785 -2.40 -1.06 12.57
C ALA A 785 -3.92 -1.23 12.79
N VAL A 786 -4.61 -0.21 13.31
CA VAL A 786 -6.07 -0.23 13.49
C VAL A 786 -6.77 -0.18 12.13
N THR A 787 -6.29 0.69 11.24
CA THR A 787 -6.80 0.82 9.88
C THR A 787 -6.74 -0.52 9.14
N GLU A 788 -5.56 -1.17 9.12
CA GLU A 788 -5.38 -2.47 8.49
C GLU A 788 -6.22 -3.58 9.15
N GLY A 789 -6.36 -3.56 10.47
CA GLY A 789 -7.24 -4.50 11.18
C GLY A 789 -8.72 -4.34 10.83
N LEU A 790 -9.21 -3.10 10.66
CA LEU A 790 -10.58 -2.84 10.20
C LEU A 790 -10.80 -3.30 8.75
N TYR A 791 -9.80 -3.12 7.87
CA TYR A 791 -9.85 -3.68 6.50
C TYR A 791 -9.85 -5.20 6.50
N ALA A 792 -9.01 -5.84 7.32
CA ALA A 792 -8.97 -7.28 7.48
C ALA A 792 -10.32 -7.82 7.99
N LEU A 793 -10.95 -7.13 8.95
CA LEU A 793 -12.28 -7.47 9.45
C LEU A 793 -13.36 -7.32 8.36
N ALA A 794 -13.28 -6.26 7.55
CA ALA A 794 -14.18 -6.05 6.42
C ALA A 794 -14.07 -7.21 5.41
N LYS A 795 -12.83 -7.58 5.03
CA LYS A 795 -12.54 -8.69 4.11
C LYS A 795 -13.02 -10.03 4.68
N ALA A 796 -12.77 -10.30 5.96
CA ALA A 796 -13.19 -11.54 6.62
C ALA A 796 -14.73 -11.72 6.67
N ASN A 797 -15.51 -10.62 6.68
CA ASN A 797 -16.97 -10.64 6.73
C ASN A 797 -17.63 -10.38 5.35
N GLY A 798 -16.85 -10.29 4.27
CA GLY A 798 -17.36 -9.93 2.94
C GLY A 798 -18.18 -8.65 2.98
N ALA A 799 -17.65 -7.62 3.66
CA ALA A 799 -18.30 -6.34 3.90
C ALA A 799 -17.38 -5.19 3.44
N SER A 800 -17.94 -4.01 3.21
CA SER A 800 -17.13 -2.81 2.95
C SER A 800 -16.54 -2.27 4.26
N LEU A 801 -15.47 -1.48 4.17
CA LEU A 801 -14.96 -0.71 5.31
C LEU A 801 -16.07 0.16 5.92
N PHE A 802 -16.93 0.75 5.09
CA PHE A 802 -18.08 1.54 5.54
C PHE A 802 -18.97 0.74 6.50
N ASN A 803 -19.31 -0.50 6.15
CA ASN A 803 -20.17 -1.34 7.00
C ASN A 803 -19.53 -1.61 8.37
N VAL A 804 -18.22 -1.85 8.40
CA VAL A 804 -17.47 -2.10 9.64
C VAL A 804 -17.39 -0.84 10.50
N VAL A 805 -17.05 0.31 9.91
CA VAL A 805 -16.95 1.59 10.63
C VAL A 805 -18.33 2.04 11.15
N TYR A 806 -19.36 1.89 10.32
CA TYR A 806 -20.74 2.15 10.69
C TYR A 806 -21.17 1.27 11.88
N ALA A 807 -20.91 -0.04 11.82
CA ALA A 807 -21.22 -0.97 12.91
C ALA A 807 -20.46 -0.64 14.20
N ALA A 808 -19.20 -0.21 14.10
CA ALA A 808 -18.40 0.21 15.24
C ALA A 808 -18.97 1.48 15.91
N ILE A 809 -19.35 2.49 15.12
CA ILE A 809 -19.97 3.72 15.64
C ILE A 809 -21.33 3.39 16.26
N ALA A 810 -22.19 2.65 15.56
CA ALA A 810 -23.51 2.24 16.07
C ALA A 810 -23.39 1.43 17.38
N SER A 811 -22.44 0.49 17.46
CA SER A 811 -22.13 -0.26 18.70
C SER A 811 -21.69 0.67 19.82
N SER A 812 -20.85 1.66 19.53
CA SER A 812 -20.37 2.62 20.53
C SER A 812 -21.54 3.39 21.15
N LEU A 813 -22.47 3.86 20.32
CA LEU A 813 -23.64 4.59 20.77
C LEU A 813 -24.64 3.69 21.51
N HIS A 814 -24.82 2.44 21.06
CA HIS A 814 -25.57 1.42 21.78
C HIS A 814 -25.03 1.22 23.20
N LEU A 815 -23.71 1.06 23.34
CA LEU A 815 -23.08 0.79 24.62
C LEU A 815 -23.17 1.98 25.59
N LEU A 816 -23.16 3.21 25.07
CA LEU A 816 -23.30 4.43 25.87
C LEU A 816 -24.75 4.73 26.26
N GLY A 817 -25.68 4.60 25.31
CA GLY A 817 -27.09 4.92 25.51
C GLY A 817 -27.97 3.77 25.99
N SER A 818 -27.43 2.54 26.03
CA SER A 818 -28.21 1.30 26.25
C SER A 818 -29.41 1.19 25.32
N LEU A 819 -29.21 1.49 24.03
CA LEU A 819 -30.26 1.58 23.02
C LEU A 819 -30.60 0.19 22.47
N ASP A 820 -31.86 -0.24 22.47
CA ASP A 820 -32.23 -1.50 21.81
C ASP A 820 -32.23 -1.39 20.28
N GLU A 821 -32.46 -0.19 19.76
CA GLU A 821 -32.46 0.13 18.33
C GLU A 821 -31.94 1.55 18.11
N LEU A 822 -31.40 1.83 16.93
CA LEU A 822 -30.92 3.14 16.51
C LEU A 822 -31.30 3.40 15.05
N VAL A 823 -31.83 4.58 14.76
CA VAL A 823 -32.01 5.06 13.39
C VAL A 823 -30.83 5.98 13.04
N VAL A 824 -30.14 5.66 11.96
CA VAL A 824 -28.97 6.41 11.50
C VAL A 824 -29.22 6.91 10.09
N GLY A 825 -29.00 8.21 9.88
CA GLY A 825 -29.01 8.82 8.56
C GLY A 825 -27.70 8.56 7.82
N THR A 826 -27.77 8.39 6.51
CA THR A 826 -26.59 8.30 5.65
C THR A 826 -26.87 8.88 4.26
N SER A 827 -25.81 9.32 3.57
CA SER A 827 -25.88 9.77 2.19
C SER A 827 -25.86 8.58 1.24
N ALA A 828 -26.82 8.53 0.31
CA ALA A 828 -26.82 7.63 -0.83
C ALA A 828 -26.61 8.42 -2.12
N SER A 829 -25.96 7.82 -3.12
CA SER A 829 -25.63 8.52 -4.39
C SER A 829 -26.87 8.98 -5.16
N GLY A 830 -28.02 8.31 -4.99
CA GLY A 830 -29.24 8.53 -5.76
C GLY A 830 -29.10 8.23 -7.26
N ARG A 831 -27.99 7.60 -7.67
CA ARG A 831 -27.68 7.23 -9.06
C ARG A 831 -27.92 5.74 -9.24
N ASN A 832 -29.14 5.39 -9.66
CA ASN A 832 -29.52 4.00 -9.93
C ASN A 832 -29.48 3.66 -11.43
N GLU A 833 -29.50 4.68 -12.29
CA GLU A 833 -29.50 4.55 -13.74
C GLU A 833 -28.07 4.67 -14.32
N PRO A 834 -27.58 3.65 -15.05
CA PRO A 834 -26.20 3.64 -15.56
C PRO A 834 -25.86 4.80 -16.49
N ASP A 835 -26.84 5.29 -17.25
CA ASP A 835 -26.68 6.38 -18.24
C ASP A 835 -26.22 7.71 -17.61
N TYR A 836 -26.39 7.86 -16.29
CA TYR A 836 -26.07 9.08 -15.56
C TYR A 836 -24.85 8.94 -14.62
N PHE A 837 -24.10 7.83 -14.67
CA PHE A 837 -22.88 7.67 -13.86
C PHE A 837 -21.74 8.63 -14.23
N ASP A 838 -21.73 9.09 -15.47
CA ASP A 838 -20.74 10.05 -15.98
C ASP A 838 -21.30 11.48 -16.04
N THR A 839 -22.44 11.76 -15.40
CA THR A 839 -23.09 13.08 -15.41
C THR A 839 -22.74 13.88 -14.15
N ILE A 840 -22.27 15.12 -14.29
CA ILE A 840 -22.11 16.03 -13.14
C ILE A 840 -23.45 16.68 -12.79
N GLY A 841 -23.86 16.59 -11.53
CA GLY A 841 -25.11 17.15 -11.00
C GLY A 841 -25.38 16.76 -9.55
N TYR A 842 -26.55 17.10 -9.02
CA TYR A 842 -26.97 16.74 -7.67
C TYR A 842 -27.94 15.56 -7.68
N PHE A 843 -27.43 14.37 -7.36
CA PHE A 843 -28.22 13.15 -7.25
C PHE A 843 -28.36 12.67 -5.80
N THR A 844 -27.44 13.07 -4.90
CA THR A 844 -27.37 12.59 -3.52
C THR A 844 -28.71 12.75 -2.80
N THR A 845 -29.14 11.66 -2.18
CA THR A 845 -30.32 11.60 -1.30
C THR A 845 -29.86 11.20 0.10
N VAL A 846 -30.52 11.75 1.12
CA VAL A 846 -30.39 11.23 2.48
C VAL A 846 -31.35 10.08 2.67
N VAL A 847 -30.85 8.96 3.21
CA VAL A 847 -31.65 7.79 3.60
C VAL A 847 -31.43 7.49 5.08
N ALA A 848 -32.34 6.73 5.70
CA ALA A 848 -32.25 6.36 7.11
C ALA A 848 -32.34 4.84 7.27
N HIS A 849 -31.41 4.27 8.02
CA HIS A 849 -31.35 2.84 8.28
C HIS A 849 -31.63 2.55 9.76
N ARG A 850 -32.51 1.57 10.00
CA ARG A 850 -32.80 1.06 11.34
C ARG A 850 -31.82 -0.07 11.69
N VAL A 851 -31.11 0.10 12.79
CA VAL A 851 -30.13 -0.85 13.33
C VAL A 851 -30.67 -1.39 14.65
N GLY A 852 -30.72 -2.71 14.82
CA GLY A 852 -31.22 -3.33 16.04
C GLY A 852 -30.10 -4.02 16.81
N PHE A 853 -30.10 -3.92 18.12
CA PHE A 853 -29.08 -4.51 18.98
C PHE A 853 -29.68 -5.63 19.82
N SER A 854 -29.09 -6.82 19.74
CA SER A 854 -29.42 -7.94 20.63
C SER A 854 -28.23 -8.22 21.56
N PRO A 855 -28.45 -8.49 22.87
CA PRO A 855 -27.38 -8.78 23.82
C PRO A 855 -26.48 -9.96 23.42
N GLU A 856 -27.04 -10.94 22.70
CA GLU A 856 -26.30 -12.12 22.25
C GLU A 856 -25.67 -11.96 20.87
N SER A 857 -25.94 -10.85 20.16
CA SER A 857 -25.38 -10.63 18.83
C SER A 857 -23.86 -10.45 18.90
N THR A 858 -23.18 -11.01 17.91
CA THR A 858 -21.74 -10.85 17.70
C THR A 858 -21.42 -9.62 16.83
N VAL A 859 -20.16 -9.20 16.84
CA VAL A 859 -19.65 -8.15 15.95
C VAL A 859 -19.89 -8.51 14.47
N ALA A 860 -19.63 -9.76 14.07
CA ALA A 860 -19.90 -10.24 12.72
C ALA A 860 -21.39 -10.14 12.34
N GLU A 861 -22.29 -10.54 13.23
CA GLU A 861 -23.74 -10.46 12.99
C GLU A 861 -24.23 -9.02 12.85
N LEU A 862 -23.68 -8.07 13.61
CA LEU A 862 -24.01 -6.66 13.45
C LEU A 862 -23.48 -6.11 12.12
N ILE A 863 -22.25 -6.45 11.73
CA ILE A 863 -21.68 -6.06 10.43
C ILE A 863 -22.54 -6.63 9.29
N ASP A 864 -23.00 -7.88 9.41
CA ASP A 864 -23.89 -8.52 8.45
C ASP A 864 -25.26 -7.83 8.40
N GLN A 865 -25.84 -7.45 9.54
CA GLN A 865 -27.09 -6.70 9.58
C GLN A 865 -26.94 -5.35 8.85
N VAL A 866 -25.91 -4.57 9.20
CA VAL A 866 -25.62 -3.28 8.57
C VAL A 866 -25.42 -3.43 7.06
N LYS A 867 -24.57 -4.39 6.65
CA LYS A 867 -24.32 -4.72 5.25
C LYS A 867 -25.63 -5.04 4.50
N ASN A 868 -26.45 -5.93 5.04
CA ASN A 868 -27.67 -6.36 4.39
C ASN A 868 -28.71 -5.23 4.30
N THR A 869 -28.83 -4.41 5.34
CA THR A 869 -29.73 -3.25 5.35
C THR A 869 -29.32 -2.21 4.31
N ILE A 870 -28.02 -1.85 4.25
CA ILE A 870 -27.51 -0.90 3.25
C ILE A 870 -27.73 -1.46 1.85
N ASN A 871 -27.29 -2.69 1.58
CA ASN A 871 -27.37 -3.30 0.25
C ASN A 871 -28.82 -3.48 -0.23
N GLY A 872 -29.74 -3.89 0.66
CA GLY A 872 -31.15 -4.01 0.34
C GLY A 872 -31.82 -2.66 0.02
N SER A 873 -31.29 -1.57 0.57
CA SER A 873 -31.83 -0.23 0.35
C SER A 873 -31.40 0.42 -0.98
N LEU A 874 -30.25 0.02 -1.55
CA LEU A 874 -29.66 0.66 -2.73
C LEU A 874 -30.65 0.90 -3.90
N PRO A 875 -31.48 -0.08 -4.30
CA PRO A 875 -32.42 0.10 -5.42
C PRO A 875 -33.49 1.17 -5.18
N ASN A 876 -33.75 1.52 -3.92
CA ASN A 876 -34.85 2.40 -3.50
C ASN A 876 -34.35 3.81 -3.12
N THR A 877 -33.07 4.12 -3.33
CA THR A 877 -32.44 5.37 -2.85
C THR A 877 -32.88 6.62 -3.62
N ASP A 878 -33.67 6.50 -4.69
CA ASP A 878 -34.20 7.63 -5.46
C ASP A 878 -35.29 8.44 -4.72
N ILE A 879 -35.77 7.95 -3.58
CA ILE A 879 -36.80 8.60 -2.75
C ILE A 879 -36.12 9.45 -1.67
N PRO A 880 -36.22 10.80 -1.73
CA PRO A 880 -35.66 11.66 -0.69
C PRO A 880 -36.40 11.51 0.64
N ILE A 881 -35.67 11.70 1.75
CA ILE A 881 -36.21 11.50 3.10
C ILE A 881 -37.43 12.36 3.44
N ASP A 882 -37.57 13.56 2.87
CA ASP A 882 -38.74 14.42 3.13
C ASP A 882 -40.06 13.78 2.67
N LEU A 883 -40.03 13.03 1.56
CA LEU A 883 -41.20 12.30 1.07
C LEU A 883 -41.51 11.08 1.94
N VAL A 884 -40.48 10.42 2.47
CA VAL A 884 -40.65 9.31 3.43
C VAL A 884 -41.26 9.81 4.74
N GLU A 885 -40.74 10.93 5.26
CA GLU A 885 -41.27 11.59 6.46
C GLU A 885 -42.72 12.03 6.27
N GLU A 886 -43.06 12.64 5.13
CA GLU A 886 -44.42 13.02 4.78
C GLU A 886 -45.36 11.80 4.75
N ALA A 887 -44.93 10.69 4.13
CA ALA A 887 -45.71 9.45 4.08
C ALA A 887 -45.87 8.77 5.46
N LEU A 888 -44.90 8.94 6.36
CA LEU A 888 -44.96 8.48 7.76
C LEU A 888 -45.74 9.43 8.68
N GLY A 889 -46.23 10.56 8.15
CA GLY A 889 -46.96 11.59 8.90
C GLY A 889 -46.09 12.35 9.88
N ILE A 890 -44.78 12.47 9.62
CA ILE A 890 -43.81 13.17 10.47
C ILE A 890 -43.88 14.67 10.15
N VAL A 891 -44.11 15.48 11.19
CA VAL A 891 -44.09 16.95 11.08
C VAL A 891 -42.73 17.46 11.55
N ARG A 892 -41.88 17.88 10.61
CA ARG A 892 -40.46 18.27 10.84
C ARG A 892 -40.22 19.31 11.94
N GLU A 893 -41.21 20.14 12.25
CA GLU A 893 -41.12 21.15 13.33
C GLU A 893 -41.19 20.53 14.74
N GLN A 894 -41.57 19.26 14.86
CA GLN A 894 -41.83 18.57 16.14
C GLN A 894 -41.07 17.24 16.26
N GLU A 895 -40.70 16.63 15.14
CA GLU A 895 -40.10 15.30 15.10
C GLU A 895 -38.97 15.21 14.06
N HIS A 896 -37.86 14.58 14.45
CA HIS A 896 -36.75 14.21 13.60
C HIS A 896 -36.56 12.69 13.63
N LEU A 897 -36.26 12.13 12.46
CA LEU A 897 -36.21 10.67 12.26
C LEU A 897 -34.93 10.02 12.78
N PHE A 898 -33.81 10.74 12.72
CA PHE A 898 -32.52 10.28 13.21
C PHE A 898 -31.75 11.43 13.87
N GLU A 899 -30.99 11.10 14.91
CA GLU A 899 -30.08 12.03 15.61
C GLU A 899 -28.63 11.86 15.12
N VAL A 900 -28.31 10.69 14.57
CA VAL A 900 -26.96 10.27 14.18
C VAL A 900 -26.88 10.21 12.67
N PHE A 901 -25.84 10.80 12.10
CA PHE A 901 -25.54 10.75 10.67
C PHE A 901 -24.14 10.19 10.45
N ILE A 902 -24.00 9.20 9.56
CA ILE A 902 -22.71 8.60 9.23
C ILE A 902 -22.50 8.64 7.72
N GLN A 903 -21.38 9.22 7.29
CA GLN A 903 -20.99 9.33 5.90
C GLN A 903 -19.53 8.91 5.70
N LEU A 904 -19.22 8.27 4.57
CA LEU A 904 -17.87 7.94 4.14
C LEU A 904 -17.50 8.74 2.88
N HIS A 905 -16.35 9.41 2.94
CA HIS A 905 -15.68 10.04 1.83
C HIS A 905 -14.49 9.18 1.39
N ALA A 906 -14.75 8.26 0.45
CA ALA A 906 -13.69 7.44 -0.14
C ALA A 906 -12.92 8.25 -1.19
N LYS A 907 -11.62 8.53 -0.92
CA LYS A 907 -10.63 9.10 -1.86
C LYS A 907 -11.11 10.31 -2.68
N ASN A 908 -11.45 11.42 -2.03
CA ASN A 908 -11.67 12.67 -2.77
C ASN A 908 -10.40 13.08 -3.54
N LYS A 909 -10.52 13.30 -4.86
CA LYS A 909 -9.39 13.62 -5.77
C LYS A 909 -8.79 15.03 -5.61
N PHE A 910 -8.91 15.60 -4.42
CA PHE A 910 -8.33 16.90 -4.05
C PHE A 910 -6.91 16.81 -3.48
N ASN A 911 -6.37 15.60 -3.34
CA ASN A 911 -4.94 15.37 -3.10
C ASN A 911 -4.38 14.58 -4.29
N GLY A 912 -3.38 15.13 -4.99
CA GLY A 912 -2.85 14.47 -6.18
C GLY A 912 -1.93 15.35 -7.00
N ALA A 913 -1.81 15.02 -8.29
CA ALA A 913 -1.03 15.81 -9.22
C ALA A 913 -1.64 15.79 -10.62
N PHE A 914 -1.60 16.92 -11.32
CA PHE A 914 -1.85 16.94 -12.76
C PHE A 914 -0.61 16.43 -13.48
N THR A 915 -0.76 15.39 -14.30
CA THR A 915 0.34 14.83 -15.09
C THR A 915 0.29 15.40 -16.51
N LEU A 916 1.37 16.03 -16.97
CA LEU A 916 1.48 16.67 -18.28
C LEU A 916 1.94 15.67 -19.37
N GLU A 917 1.86 16.05 -20.65
CA GLU A 917 2.28 15.18 -21.77
C GLU A 917 3.78 14.86 -21.74
N ASP A 918 4.60 15.74 -21.15
CA ASP A 918 6.05 15.57 -20.99
C ASP A 918 6.44 14.71 -19.78
N GLY A 919 5.46 14.19 -19.03
CA GLY A 919 5.65 13.39 -17.83
C GLY A 919 5.91 14.19 -16.55
N SER A 920 5.99 15.53 -16.63
CA SER A 920 6.05 16.38 -15.44
C SER A 920 4.73 16.36 -14.67
N ARG A 921 4.81 16.66 -13.37
CA ARG A 921 3.68 16.60 -12.44
C ARG A 921 3.53 17.94 -11.73
N ILE A 922 2.30 18.45 -11.63
CA ILE A 922 1.96 19.62 -10.81
C ILE A 922 1.21 19.10 -9.59
N GLU A 923 1.88 19.08 -8.45
CA GLU A 923 1.32 18.54 -7.22
C GLU A 923 0.41 19.55 -6.50
N PHE A 924 -0.68 19.06 -5.93
CA PHE A 924 -1.62 19.84 -5.14
C PHE A 924 -2.16 19.02 -3.95
N ARG A 925 -2.52 19.73 -2.89
CA ARG A 925 -3.10 19.16 -1.68
C ARG A 925 -4.36 19.91 -1.27
N GLN A 926 -5.33 19.19 -0.74
CA GLN A 926 -6.51 19.80 -0.16
C GLN A 926 -6.11 20.56 1.09
N VAL A 927 -6.69 21.74 1.27
CA VAL A 927 -6.62 22.46 2.55
C VAL A 927 -7.89 22.15 3.31
N ASP A 928 -7.75 21.62 4.52
CA ASP A 928 -8.88 21.26 5.37
C ASP A 928 -9.78 22.50 5.59
N PRO A 929 -11.12 22.32 5.52
CA PRO A 929 -12.07 23.39 5.77
C PRO A 929 -12.15 23.72 7.27
N GLU A 930 -12.38 24.99 7.61
CA GLU A 930 -12.72 25.40 8.98
C GLU A 930 -14.16 24.97 9.28
N ARG A 931 -14.34 23.96 10.14
CA ARG A 931 -15.64 23.35 10.43
C ARG A 931 -16.33 24.07 11.60
N HIS A 932 -17.64 24.23 11.45
CA HIS A 932 -18.53 24.86 12.43
C HIS A 932 -19.47 23.79 13.06
N GLU A 933 -20.35 24.21 13.96
CA GLU A 933 -21.32 23.34 14.64
C GLU A 933 -22.19 22.54 13.64
N SER A 934 -22.55 21.30 13.99
CA SER A 934 -23.41 20.48 13.12
C SER A 934 -24.83 21.03 13.08
N VAL A 935 -25.50 20.87 11.93
CA VAL A 935 -26.95 21.11 11.80
C VAL A 935 -27.75 19.90 12.36
N LEU A 936 -27.10 18.74 12.49
CA LEU A 936 -27.64 17.48 12.99
C LEU A 936 -27.11 17.17 14.41
N GLY A 937 -27.68 16.20 15.11
CA GLY A 937 -27.26 15.84 16.47
C GLY A 937 -25.79 15.46 16.58
N LEU A 938 -25.44 14.30 16.03
CA LEU A 938 -24.07 13.80 15.85
C LEU A 938 -23.85 13.46 14.39
N GLN A 939 -22.78 13.96 13.80
CA GLN A 939 -22.40 13.65 12.43
C GLN A 939 -20.97 13.13 12.39
N PHE A 940 -20.81 11.94 11.81
CA PHE A 940 -19.54 11.27 11.61
C PHE A 940 -19.19 11.25 10.12
N GLU A 941 -18.09 11.91 9.77
CA GLU A 941 -17.51 11.88 8.43
C GLU A 941 -16.24 11.04 8.46
N VAL A 942 -16.26 9.89 7.79
CA VAL A 942 -15.13 8.97 7.68
C VAL A 942 -14.37 9.34 6.40
N MET A 943 -13.08 9.59 6.50
CA MET A 943 -12.20 9.97 5.41
C MET A 943 -11.11 8.92 5.23
N GLU A 944 -11.01 8.35 4.03
CA GLU A 944 -9.90 7.48 3.64
C GLU A 944 -8.83 8.30 2.92
N GLU A 945 -7.66 8.42 3.53
CA GLU A 945 -6.51 9.15 2.99
C GLU A 945 -5.36 8.18 2.65
N LYS A 946 -4.54 8.57 1.68
CA LYS A 946 -3.27 7.89 1.38
C LYS A 946 -2.12 8.89 1.51
N LEU A 947 -1.25 8.69 2.50
CA LEU A 947 -0.04 9.48 2.67
C LEU A 947 1.16 8.61 2.26
N GLY A 948 1.76 8.89 1.10
CA GLY A 948 2.83 8.04 0.55
C GLY A 948 2.30 6.67 0.14
N GLU A 949 2.87 5.59 0.68
CA GLU A 949 2.39 4.21 0.45
C GLU A 949 1.37 3.75 1.52
N GLU A 950 1.21 4.47 2.63
CA GLU A 950 0.34 4.07 3.75
C GLU A 950 -1.10 4.60 3.59
N ARG A 951 -2.09 3.76 3.96
CA ARG A 951 -3.51 4.13 4.03
C ARG A 951 -3.85 4.56 5.47
N CYS A 952 -4.57 5.66 5.63
CA CYS A 952 -4.98 6.20 6.93
C CYS A 952 -6.49 6.48 6.92
N ILE A 953 -7.17 6.16 8.02
CA ILE A 953 -8.57 6.54 8.25
C ILE A 953 -8.62 7.69 9.26
N ARG A 954 -9.27 8.78 8.88
CA ARG A 954 -9.67 9.87 9.80
C ARG A 954 -11.18 9.84 9.96
N VAL A 955 -11.68 9.96 11.18
CA VAL A 955 -13.10 10.14 11.47
C VAL A 955 -13.30 11.49 12.12
N MET A 956 -14.06 12.36 11.46
CA MET A 956 -14.44 13.66 11.97
C MET A 956 -15.82 13.54 12.62
N MET A 957 -15.95 14.00 13.86
CA MET A 957 -17.24 14.04 14.57
C MET A 957 -17.63 15.49 14.85
N THR A 958 -18.67 15.98 14.18
CA THR A 958 -19.31 17.27 14.46
C THR A 958 -20.57 17.04 15.29
N TYR A 959 -20.88 17.95 16.22
CA TYR A 959 -22.02 17.78 17.12
C TYR A 959 -22.77 19.10 17.37
N ARG A 960 -24.03 18.99 17.79
CA ARG A 960 -24.83 20.12 18.29
C ARG A 960 -24.61 20.32 19.78
N SER A 961 -24.11 21.51 20.14
CA SER A 961 -23.82 21.91 21.52
C SER A 961 -25.06 22.01 22.40
N GLU A 962 -26.25 22.16 21.80
CA GLU A 962 -27.54 22.15 22.50
C GLU A 962 -27.96 20.75 22.99
N HIS A 963 -27.41 19.70 22.37
CA HIS A 963 -27.76 18.30 22.62
C HIS A 963 -26.63 17.57 23.37
N TYR A 964 -25.37 17.93 23.10
CA TYR A 964 -24.19 17.28 23.66
C TYR A 964 -23.23 18.31 24.28
N ASP A 965 -22.84 18.10 25.53
CA ASP A 965 -21.78 18.88 26.17
C ASP A 965 -20.38 18.31 25.83
N PRO A 966 -19.30 19.10 26.02
CA PRO A 966 -17.94 18.64 25.70
C PRO A 966 -17.50 17.36 26.44
N GLN A 967 -18.03 17.07 27.64
CA GLN A 967 -17.68 15.84 28.37
C GLN A 967 -18.34 14.62 27.74
N GLN A 968 -19.60 14.75 27.33
CA GLN A 968 -20.33 13.71 26.60
C GLN A 968 -19.67 13.42 25.24
N VAL A 969 -19.24 14.45 24.53
CA VAL A 969 -18.52 14.33 23.26
C VAL A 969 -17.20 13.59 23.45
N GLU A 970 -16.43 13.93 24.48
CA GLU A 970 -15.17 13.24 24.78
C GLU A 970 -15.41 11.77 25.16
N LEU A 971 -16.49 11.47 25.89
CA LEU A 971 -16.91 10.10 26.20
C LEU A 971 -17.26 9.31 24.94
N ILE A 972 -18.00 9.91 24.01
CA ILE A 972 -18.32 9.29 22.71
C ILE A 972 -17.02 9.05 21.94
N ARG A 973 -16.15 10.06 21.82
CA ARG A 973 -14.86 9.97 21.12
C ARG A 973 -13.99 8.83 21.65
N GLN A 974 -13.81 8.74 22.96
CA GLN A 974 -13.02 7.68 23.59
C GLN A 974 -13.62 6.30 23.38
N THR A 975 -14.95 6.18 23.45
CA THR A 975 -15.64 4.91 23.26
C THR A 975 -15.50 4.44 21.81
N VAL A 976 -15.73 5.32 20.84
CA VAL A 976 -15.56 5.03 19.41
C VAL A 976 -14.14 4.58 19.09
N LEU A 977 -13.11 5.27 19.60
CA LEU A 977 -11.71 4.86 19.41
C LEU A 977 -11.43 3.47 19.99
N LYS A 978 -11.89 3.18 21.21
CA LYS A 978 -11.70 1.87 21.84
C LYS A 978 -12.38 0.75 21.06
N ILE A 979 -13.59 0.99 20.56
CA ILE A 979 -14.30 0.01 19.74
C ILE A 979 -13.59 -0.21 18.40
N PHE A 980 -13.04 0.83 17.77
CA PHE A 980 -12.19 0.64 16.57
C PHE A 980 -10.96 -0.22 16.86
N HIS A 981 -10.24 0.03 17.95
CA HIS A 981 -9.11 -0.81 18.36
C HIS A 981 -9.54 -2.26 18.56
N HIS A 982 -10.65 -2.51 19.25
CA HIS A 982 -11.12 -3.86 19.49
C HIS A 982 -11.60 -4.56 18.21
N PHE A 983 -12.29 -3.85 17.31
CA PHE A 983 -12.68 -4.40 16.02
C PHE A 983 -11.45 -4.77 15.18
N ALA A 984 -10.36 -4.01 15.29
CA ALA A 984 -9.11 -4.31 14.59
C ALA A 984 -8.33 -5.52 15.15
N GLU A 985 -8.67 -6.05 16.33
CA GLU A 985 -8.00 -7.22 16.90
C GLU A 985 -8.35 -8.52 16.14
N PRO A 986 -7.38 -9.44 15.93
CA PRO A 986 -7.67 -10.73 15.33
C PRO A 986 -8.72 -11.52 16.11
N GLY A 987 -9.77 -11.98 15.43
CA GLY A 987 -10.86 -12.77 16.04
C GLY A 987 -12.00 -11.96 16.63
N SER A 988 -11.97 -10.62 16.54
CA SER A 988 -13.02 -9.72 17.03
C SER A 988 -14.42 -10.02 16.47
N ALA A 989 -14.49 -10.61 15.27
CA ALA A 989 -15.72 -11.03 14.61
C ALA A 989 -16.63 -11.91 15.51
N GLY A 990 -16.04 -12.76 16.35
CA GLY A 990 -16.78 -13.66 17.26
C GLY A 990 -17.17 -13.04 18.60
N THR A 991 -16.72 -11.82 18.91
CA THR A 991 -17.01 -11.16 20.19
C THR A 991 -18.49 -10.77 20.26
N ARG A 992 -19.17 -11.05 21.37
CA ARG A 992 -20.55 -10.59 21.60
C ARG A 992 -20.57 -9.12 21.97
N LEU A 993 -21.58 -8.39 21.52
CA LEU A 993 -21.72 -6.95 21.80
C LEU A 993 -21.74 -6.65 23.31
N VAL A 994 -22.32 -7.53 24.13
CA VAL A 994 -22.32 -7.38 25.60
C VAL A 994 -20.91 -7.47 26.21
N ASP A 995 -20.02 -8.25 25.60
CA ASP A 995 -18.64 -8.45 26.05
C ASP A 995 -17.73 -7.27 25.67
N LEU A 996 -18.25 -6.26 24.95
CA LEU A 996 -17.59 -4.99 24.68
C LEU A 996 -17.73 -3.99 25.84
N ARG A 997 -18.69 -4.17 26.75
CA ARG A 997 -18.90 -3.28 27.92
C ARG A 997 -17.69 -3.17 28.87
N PRO A 998 -16.93 -4.24 29.17
CA PRO A 998 -15.71 -4.15 29.98
C PRO A 998 -14.63 -3.24 29.37
N ALA A 999 -14.57 -3.09 28.05
CA ALA A 999 -13.64 -2.17 27.38
C ALA A 999 -13.95 -0.69 27.70
N ILE A 1000 -15.20 -0.40 28.07
CA ILE A 1000 -15.71 0.94 28.44
C ILE A 1000 -15.50 1.22 29.93
N ALA A 1001 -15.55 0.21 30.81
CA ALA A 1001 -15.48 0.36 32.27
C ALA A 1001 -14.19 1.01 32.82
N ALA A 1002 -13.17 1.19 31.98
CA ALA A 1002 -11.96 1.94 32.32
C ALA A 1002 -12.09 3.47 32.12
N ILE A 1003 -13.27 3.99 31.76
CA ILE A 1003 -13.54 5.44 31.67
C ILE A 1003 -14.25 5.86 32.97
N PRO A 1004 -13.73 6.82 33.75
CA PRO A 1004 -14.44 7.32 34.92
C PRO A 1004 -15.81 7.83 34.50
N ALA A 1005 -16.88 7.35 35.15
CA ALA A 1005 -18.19 7.96 34.98
C ALA A 1005 -18.08 9.46 35.37
N PRO A 1006 -18.69 10.38 34.59
CA PRO A 1006 -18.72 11.78 34.98
C PRO A 1006 -19.44 11.91 36.33
N ALA A 1007 -18.85 12.70 37.22
CA ALA A 1007 -19.35 12.95 38.57
C ALA A 1007 -20.58 13.86 38.58
#